data_AF-A0AAJ2AGZ0-F1
#
_entry.id   AF-A0AAJ2AGZ0-F1
#
_cell.length_a   1.000
_cell.length_b   1.000
_cell.length_c   1.000
_cell.angle_alpha   90.00
_cell.angle_beta   90.00
_cell.angle_gamma   90.00
#
_symmetry.space_group_name_H-M   'P 1'
#
loop_
_entity.id
_entity.type
_entity.pdbx_description
1 polymer ?
#
loop_
_entity_poly.entity_id
_entity_poly.type
_entity_poly.pdbx_seq_one_letter_code
_entity_poly.pdbx_strand_id
1 'polypeptide(L)'
;MALPLDLSRRKALKILAGAPMLPLGGATAASLLATACGGSDSNAATNASAPASTAAFTTATFSSMAAPTLADPAAMAKTTVGSTMTVSFSDGSNRAYKLAYQPFFVTGDVVPNTAGGTIVAGGYFDIDNQPIIDKSVAGKERQFFSDCPDGTSLIKLDKTTVKGVKGNAVFAVVQFEYTTRDQNAASMYGRLPSPIAVLTLDQDPATGKLTLVSYANVDTSKANGLWITCGASLSPWNTHLSSEEYEPDAALGSKDAQFLAYSQNLYGDQTKARPYHYGHVPEVTVNPDGTGTIKKHYCLGRISHELIQVMPDKRTVMMGDDATNGGVFMFVADKEADLSAGTLYVAKCAMTSSAGAGSANLTWMNLGHATSDEIENLANTLTLADIMDVVSDATVGATLDASYTRIDYNGAFNWIRIKPGMEKAAAFLETHRYAALRGASMCFTKLEGTTVNAKDKIVYSAMSQIVKSMVKGDAHAAEFAVDKTINSGAVYAFNLKGGQKDLTGAAINSEWVPVDMAAPAALVGEDISADALGNIGNPERIANPDNLKFSEKLRTLFIGEDSGRHVNNFLWAYNVDTKSLSRILSAPSGAESTGLHAVDEINGWTYIMSNFQHAGDWETPLHSKVQATLDPLIRANYKDRYGAAVGYLTADATSVKLS
;
A
#
# COMPACT_ATOMS: atom_id res chain seq x y z
N MET A 1 -35.46 40.32 32.73
CA MET A 1 -35.23 39.12 33.56
C MET A 1 -34.28 38.23 32.79
N ALA A 2 -33.02 38.28 33.18
CA ALA A 2 -31.91 37.55 32.56
C ALA A 2 -31.35 36.59 33.61
N LEU A 3 -31.11 35.35 33.20
CA LEU A 3 -30.32 34.36 33.94
C LEU A 3 -29.16 33.91 33.05
N PRO A 4 -27.99 33.59 33.64
CA PRO A 4 -26.70 33.94 33.05
C PRO A 4 -25.99 32.77 32.36
N LEU A 5 -25.17 33.14 31.38
CA LEU A 5 -24.07 32.37 30.83
C LEU A 5 -22.94 32.29 31.86
N ASP A 6 -22.49 31.08 32.21
CA ASP A 6 -21.25 30.88 32.96
C ASP A 6 -20.09 30.60 32.00
N LEU A 7 -19.22 31.60 31.90
CA LEU A 7 -17.96 31.62 31.18
C LEU A 7 -16.84 31.45 32.19
N SER A 8 -16.25 30.25 32.30
CA SER A 8 -14.93 30.11 32.90
C SER A 8 -14.15 28.94 32.31
N ARG A 9 -13.33 29.23 31.28
CA ARG A 9 -12.14 28.44 30.92
C ARG A 9 -11.29 29.22 29.91
N ARG A 10 -10.47 30.14 30.41
CA ARG A 10 -9.18 30.51 29.78
C ARG A 10 -8.32 31.39 30.71
N LYS A 11 -7.05 30.98 30.80
CA LYS A 11 -5.82 31.67 31.25
C LYS A 11 -5.42 31.55 32.73
N ALA A 12 -4.39 30.75 32.97
CA ALA A 12 -3.15 31.24 33.55
C ALA A 12 -1.95 30.37 33.10
N LEU A 13 -0.97 31.03 32.48
CA LEU A 13 0.36 30.56 32.08
C LEU A 13 1.38 31.38 32.89
N LYS A 14 2.48 30.73 33.35
CA LYS A 14 3.87 31.24 33.60
C LYS A 14 4.59 30.20 34.49
N ILE A 15 5.60 29.42 34.07
CA ILE A 15 6.96 29.63 33.51
C ILE A 15 8.09 29.80 34.57
N LEU A 16 9.08 28.87 34.47
CA LEU A 16 10.53 28.86 34.78
C LEU A 16 11.05 28.87 36.24
N ALA A 17 11.76 27.79 36.64
CA ALA A 17 13.25 27.67 36.61
C ALA A 17 13.80 26.74 37.71
N GLY A 18 14.79 25.91 37.39
CA GLY A 18 15.76 25.39 38.36
C GLY A 18 16.02 23.87 38.33
N ALA A 19 17.05 23.45 37.59
CA ALA A 19 17.86 22.27 37.92
C ALA A 19 19.17 22.76 38.58
N PRO A 20 20.07 21.91 39.15
CA PRO A 20 20.00 20.47 39.46
C PRO A 20 20.41 20.16 40.93
N MET A 21 20.09 18.96 41.45
CA MET A 21 20.80 18.39 42.62
C MET A 21 20.87 16.86 42.51
N LEU A 22 22.10 16.35 42.42
CA LEU A 22 22.50 14.96 42.74
C LEU A 22 22.25 14.69 44.23
N PRO A 23 22.17 13.41 44.64
CA PRO A 23 23.38 12.82 45.21
C PRO A 23 23.69 11.39 44.75
N LEU A 24 24.99 11.12 44.82
CA LEU A 24 25.64 9.82 44.81
C LEU A 24 25.08 8.86 45.88
N GLY A 25 25.09 7.56 45.57
CA GLY A 25 25.19 6.51 46.60
C GLY A 25 24.70 5.13 46.18
N GLY A 26 25.62 4.17 46.09
CA GLY A 26 25.34 2.76 46.42
C GLY A 26 25.32 1.78 45.26
N ALA A 27 26.49 1.22 44.95
CA ALA A 27 26.61 -0.05 44.22
C ALA A 27 26.18 -1.22 45.11
N THR A 28 25.44 -2.19 44.56
CA THR A 28 25.66 -3.64 44.79
C THR A 28 24.96 -4.44 43.69
N ALA A 29 25.74 -5.33 43.07
CA ALA A 29 25.32 -6.37 42.15
C ALA A 29 24.54 -7.49 42.86
N ALA A 30 23.62 -8.15 42.14
CA ALA A 30 23.46 -9.60 42.13
C ALA A 30 22.35 -9.99 41.15
N SER A 31 22.76 -10.34 39.93
CA SER A 31 22.01 -11.21 39.02
C SER A 31 21.99 -12.64 39.58
N LEU A 32 20.82 -13.20 39.84
CA LEU A 32 20.65 -14.64 40.06
C LEU A 32 19.63 -15.19 39.06
N LEU A 33 20.19 -15.87 38.07
CA LEU A 33 19.53 -16.89 37.26
C LEU A 33 19.17 -18.08 38.17
N ALA A 34 17.92 -18.54 38.10
CA ALA A 34 17.56 -19.87 38.55
C ALA A 34 16.69 -20.53 37.47
N THR A 35 17.34 -21.38 36.70
CA THR A 35 16.74 -22.50 35.97
C THR A 35 16.21 -23.53 36.98
N ALA A 36 14.97 -23.98 36.80
CA ALA A 36 14.49 -25.21 37.40
C ALA A 36 13.63 -25.97 36.40
N CYS A 37 14.15 -27.10 35.93
CA CYS A 37 13.41 -28.15 35.24
C CYS A 37 12.60 -28.97 36.26
N GLY A 38 11.38 -29.36 35.92
CA GLY A 38 10.60 -30.35 36.67
C GLY A 38 9.18 -30.47 36.11
N GLY A 39 8.89 -31.55 35.38
CA GLY A 39 7.67 -31.70 34.58
C GLY A 39 6.48 -32.41 35.25
N SER A 40 5.55 -32.79 34.36
CA SER A 40 4.32 -33.59 34.47
C SER A 40 3.00 -32.85 34.75
N ASP A 41 2.24 -32.71 33.65
CA ASP A 41 0.80 -32.90 33.46
C ASP A 41 -0.20 -32.39 34.51
N SER A 42 -0.77 -31.23 34.21
CA SER A 42 -2.22 -31.00 34.29
C SER A 42 -2.58 -29.76 33.47
N ASN A 43 -3.12 -30.00 32.27
CA ASN A 43 -3.67 -28.98 31.39
C ASN A 43 -4.95 -28.37 32.01
N ALA A 44 -4.78 -27.26 32.70
CA ALA A 44 -5.80 -26.24 32.91
C ALA A 44 -5.10 -24.89 33.17
N ALA A 45 -4.40 -24.38 32.16
CA ALA A 45 -3.91 -23.00 32.21
C ALA A 45 -5.12 -22.06 32.09
N THR A 46 -5.55 -21.53 33.24
CA THR A 46 -6.37 -20.33 33.28
C THR A 46 -5.60 -19.22 32.56
N ASN A 47 -6.11 -18.75 31.41
CA ASN A 47 -5.63 -17.54 30.73
C ASN A 47 -5.91 -16.31 31.63
N ALA A 48 -5.12 -16.15 32.69
CA ALA A 48 -5.09 -14.92 33.45
C ALA A 48 -4.22 -13.93 32.66
N SER A 49 -4.87 -13.01 31.96
CA SER A 49 -4.22 -11.85 31.38
C SER A 49 -3.39 -11.16 32.46
N ALA A 50 -2.09 -10.96 32.24
CA ALA A 50 -1.27 -10.14 33.14
C ALA A 50 -1.95 -8.79 33.35
N PRO A 51 -2.07 -8.29 34.60
CA PRO A 51 -2.82 -7.08 34.89
C PRO A 51 -2.32 -5.93 34.00
N ALA A 52 -3.24 -5.20 33.38
CA ALA A 52 -2.94 -3.99 32.61
C ALA A 52 -2.09 -3.06 33.48
N SER A 53 -0.90 -2.67 33.01
CA SER A 53 -0.16 -1.61 33.67
C SER A 53 -0.98 -0.34 33.52
N THR A 54 -1.23 0.38 34.62
CA THR A 54 -1.84 1.72 34.56
C THR A 54 -0.82 2.79 34.18
N ALA A 55 0.46 2.42 34.04
CA ALA A 55 1.51 3.33 33.62
C ALA A 55 1.40 3.64 32.13
N ALA A 56 1.80 4.85 31.74
CA ALA A 56 1.66 5.30 30.37
C ALA A 56 2.64 4.58 29.44
N PHE A 57 2.19 4.24 28.23
CA PHE A 57 3.05 3.78 27.13
C PHE A 57 4.21 4.75 26.89
N THR A 58 5.42 4.23 26.69
CA THR A 58 6.59 5.03 26.30
C THR A 58 7.10 4.64 24.93
N THR A 59 7.43 3.37 24.71
CA THR A 59 8.02 2.88 23.45
C THR A 59 7.58 1.45 23.14
N ALA A 60 7.72 1.07 21.88
CA ALA A 60 7.63 -0.31 21.44
C ALA A 60 8.88 -0.67 20.62
N THR A 61 9.37 -1.90 20.79
CA THR A 61 10.44 -2.47 19.99
C THR A 61 10.02 -3.82 19.45
N PHE A 62 10.58 -4.21 18.32
CA PHE A 62 10.36 -5.52 17.70
C PHE A 62 11.65 -6.31 17.76
N SER A 63 11.56 -7.59 18.13
CA SER A 63 12.68 -8.53 17.97
C SER A 63 12.61 -9.14 16.58
N SER A 64 13.68 -9.03 15.81
CA SER A 64 13.78 -9.65 14.49
C SER A 64 13.68 -11.18 14.59
N MET A 65 12.96 -11.80 13.65
CA MET A 65 13.00 -13.25 13.42
C MET A 65 13.99 -13.61 12.31
N ALA A 66 14.55 -14.82 12.32
CA ALA A 66 15.35 -15.32 11.21
C ALA A 66 14.48 -15.63 9.96
N ALA A 67 15.07 -15.55 8.77
CA ALA A 67 14.41 -16.00 7.55
C ALA A 67 14.23 -17.53 7.61
N PRO A 68 13.05 -18.07 7.22
CA PRO A 68 12.85 -19.51 7.11
C PRO A 68 13.83 -20.17 6.13
N THR A 69 14.13 -21.46 6.34
CA THR A 69 15.05 -22.22 5.49
C THR A 69 14.50 -23.61 5.22
N LEU A 70 15.13 -24.37 4.32
CA LEU A 70 14.77 -25.76 4.04
C LEU A 70 14.97 -26.72 5.24
N ALA A 71 15.51 -26.27 6.36
CA ALA A 71 15.46 -27.02 7.62
C ALA A 71 14.03 -27.11 8.18
N ASP A 72 13.14 -26.16 7.83
CA ASP A 72 11.70 -26.21 8.08
C ASP A 72 10.93 -25.73 6.83
N PRO A 73 10.74 -26.62 5.84
CA PRO A 73 10.03 -26.27 4.61
C PRO A 73 8.58 -25.84 4.84
N ALA A 74 7.95 -26.31 5.93
CA ALA A 74 6.59 -25.93 6.27
C ALA A 74 6.49 -24.47 6.68
N ALA A 75 7.53 -23.90 7.32
CA ALA A 75 7.60 -22.47 7.62
C ALA A 75 7.81 -21.61 6.37
N MET A 76 8.52 -22.10 5.35
CA MET A 76 8.65 -21.41 4.06
C MET A 76 7.34 -21.42 3.26
N ALA A 77 6.53 -22.48 3.40
CA ALA A 77 5.31 -22.68 2.64
C ALA A 77 4.04 -22.06 3.28
N LYS A 78 4.19 -21.22 4.31
CA LYS A 78 3.07 -20.53 4.97
C LYS A 78 3.50 -19.18 5.52
N THR A 79 2.54 -18.35 5.89
CA THR A 79 2.81 -17.14 6.69
C THR A 79 3.40 -17.53 8.04
N THR A 80 4.65 -17.15 8.28
CA THR A 80 5.39 -17.49 9.50
C THR A 80 5.75 -16.23 10.28
N VAL A 81 5.43 -16.25 11.58
CA VAL A 81 5.72 -15.18 12.52
C VAL A 81 6.47 -15.77 13.71
N GLY A 82 7.70 -15.33 13.92
CA GLY A 82 8.55 -15.70 15.06
C GLY A 82 9.02 -14.48 15.87
N SER A 83 8.47 -13.31 15.59
CA SER A 83 8.86 -12.04 16.20
C SER A 83 8.08 -11.76 17.48
N THR A 84 8.63 -10.87 18.31
CA THR A 84 8.01 -10.40 19.55
C THR A 84 8.00 -8.88 19.55
N MET A 85 6.88 -8.28 19.92
CA MET A 85 6.83 -6.85 20.22
C MET A 85 6.95 -6.65 21.73
N THR A 86 7.91 -5.84 22.16
CA THR A 86 8.07 -5.45 23.57
C THR A 86 7.58 -4.02 23.74
N VAL A 87 6.63 -3.82 24.64
CA VAL A 87 6.08 -2.52 25.02
C VAL A 87 6.67 -2.10 26.36
N SER A 88 7.18 -0.89 26.44
CA SER A 88 7.71 -0.27 27.65
C SER A 88 6.76 0.78 28.20
N PHE A 89 6.76 0.93 29.53
CA PHE A 89 5.87 1.86 30.24
C PHE A 89 6.65 2.83 31.13
N SER A 90 5.98 3.92 31.55
CA SER A 90 6.59 5.03 32.31
C SER A 90 7.05 4.67 33.72
N ASP A 91 6.58 3.55 34.28
CA ASP A 91 7.01 3.00 35.57
C ASP A 91 8.25 2.09 35.45
N GLY A 92 8.80 1.93 34.24
CA GLY A 92 9.93 1.07 33.94
C GLY A 92 9.56 -0.39 33.70
N SER A 93 8.28 -0.76 33.77
CA SER A 93 7.82 -2.10 33.42
C SER A 93 7.82 -2.32 31.91
N ASN A 94 7.97 -3.59 31.50
CA ASN A 94 7.91 -4.02 30.09
C ASN A 94 6.92 -5.17 29.95
N ARG A 95 6.29 -5.26 28.77
CA ARG A 95 5.43 -6.38 28.38
C ARG A 95 5.82 -6.89 27.01
N ALA A 96 6.11 -8.18 26.92
CA ALA A 96 6.41 -8.86 25.67
C ALA A 96 5.16 -9.52 25.11
N TYR A 97 4.91 -9.29 23.82
CA TYR A 97 3.84 -9.86 23.02
C TYR A 97 4.45 -10.70 21.91
N LYS A 98 4.43 -12.03 22.06
CA LYS A 98 4.83 -12.93 20.97
C LYS A 98 3.82 -12.76 19.84
N LEU A 99 4.27 -12.36 18.67
CA LEU A 99 3.38 -12.11 17.54
C LEU A 99 3.00 -13.43 16.84
N ALA A 100 1.82 -13.44 16.24
CA ALA A 100 1.27 -14.54 15.45
C ALA A 100 0.42 -13.97 14.31
N TYR A 101 0.27 -14.75 13.24
CA TYR A 101 -0.62 -14.41 12.13
C TYR A 101 -2.01 -15.01 12.33
N GLN A 102 -3.06 -14.22 12.14
CA GLN A 102 -4.45 -14.67 12.23
C GLN A 102 -5.21 -14.29 10.95
N PRO A 103 -5.57 -15.27 10.09
CA PRO A 103 -6.41 -14.99 8.93
C PRO A 103 -7.89 -14.84 9.35
N PHE A 104 -8.63 -14.04 8.60
CA PHE A 104 -10.09 -14.02 8.60
C PHE A 104 -10.67 -15.16 7.75
N PHE A 105 -10.05 -15.40 6.59
CA PHE A 105 -10.40 -16.43 5.60
C PHE A 105 -9.25 -16.62 4.61
N VAL A 106 -9.37 -17.63 3.75
CA VAL A 106 -8.61 -17.75 2.49
C VAL A 106 -9.55 -17.45 1.33
N THR A 107 -9.15 -16.63 0.37
CA THR A 107 -9.99 -16.29 -0.80
C THR A 107 -10.49 -17.54 -1.52
N GLY A 108 -11.72 -17.49 -2.03
CA GLY A 108 -12.44 -18.67 -2.50
C GLY A 108 -13.14 -19.46 -1.41
N ASP A 109 -13.02 -19.09 -0.13
CA ASP A 109 -13.92 -19.57 0.92
C ASP A 109 -15.34 -19.02 0.72
N VAL A 110 -16.34 -19.83 1.04
CA VAL A 110 -17.75 -19.42 1.06
C VAL A 110 -18.06 -18.91 2.46
N VAL A 111 -18.28 -17.59 2.59
CA VAL A 111 -18.45 -16.88 3.86
C VAL A 111 -19.87 -16.30 3.99
N PRO A 112 -20.32 -15.93 5.21
CA PRO A 112 -21.63 -15.29 5.38
C PRO A 112 -21.72 -13.97 4.60
N ASN A 113 -22.81 -13.78 3.86
CA ASN A 113 -23.08 -12.54 3.13
C ASN A 113 -23.85 -11.56 4.01
N THR A 114 -23.45 -10.28 4.04
CA THR A 114 -24.18 -9.21 4.75
C THR A 114 -25.64 -9.10 4.28
N ALA A 115 -25.91 -9.34 3.00
CA ALA A 115 -27.28 -9.37 2.44
C ALA A 115 -28.10 -10.63 2.84
N GLY A 116 -27.49 -11.57 3.55
CA GLY A 116 -28.05 -12.89 3.88
C GLY A 116 -27.56 -14.00 2.95
N GLY A 117 -27.51 -15.23 3.47
CA GLY A 117 -26.94 -16.37 2.75
C GLY A 117 -25.40 -16.36 2.79
N THR A 118 -24.78 -16.77 1.69
CA THR A 118 -23.31 -16.87 1.58
C THR A 118 -22.78 -16.23 0.30
N ILE A 119 -21.49 -15.96 0.26
CA ILE A 119 -20.76 -15.34 -0.86
C ILE A 119 -19.33 -15.90 -0.92
N VAL A 120 -18.74 -15.93 -2.12
CA VAL A 120 -17.33 -16.32 -2.31
C VAL A 120 -16.44 -15.12 -1.96
N ALA A 121 -15.56 -15.28 -0.96
CA ALA A 121 -14.62 -14.23 -0.58
C ALA A 121 -13.60 -13.96 -1.70
N GLY A 122 -13.44 -12.69 -2.08
CA GLY A 122 -12.60 -12.28 -3.22
C GLY A 122 -13.20 -12.64 -4.59
N GLY A 123 -14.50 -12.97 -4.64
CA GLY A 123 -15.20 -13.33 -5.87
C GLY A 123 -15.34 -12.17 -6.84
N TYR A 124 -15.26 -12.47 -8.14
CA TYR A 124 -15.40 -11.47 -9.22
C TYR A 124 -16.85 -11.29 -9.66
N PHE A 125 -17.20 -10.04 -9.98
CA PHE A 125 -18.52 -9.61 -10.43
C PHE A 125 -18.42 -8.75 -11.68
N ASP A 126 -19.39 -8.88 -12.59
CA ASP A 126 -19.52 -8.03 -13.77
C ASP A 126 -20.21 -6.69 -13.45
N ILE A 127 -20.44 -5.86 -14.47
CA ILE A 127 -21.02 -4.53 -14.30
C ILE A 127 -22.47 -4.57 -13.78
N ASP A 128 -23.17 -5.68 -13.98
CA ASP A 128 -24.54 -5.93 -13.51
C ASP A 128 -24.55 -6.66 -12.16
N ASN A 129 -23.39 -6.69 -11.49
CA ASN A 129 -23.14 -7.31 -10.20
C ASN A 129 -23.47 -8.82 -10.18
N GLN A 130 -23.30 -9.49 -11.33
CA GLN A 130 -23.42 -10.95 -11.44
C GLN A 130 -22.05 -11.62 -11.30
N PRO A 131 -21.97 -12.80 -10.64
CA PRO A 131 -20.73 -13.57 -10.54
C PRO A 131 -20.10 -13.89 -11.92
N ILE A 132 -18.82 -13.56 -12.11
CA ILE A 132 -18.08 -13.96 -13.32
C ILE A 132 -17.63 -15.42 -13.15
N ILE A 133 -18.02 -16.28 -14.10
CA ILE A 133 -17.78 -17.73 -14.04
C ILE A 133 -16.58 -18.12 -14.90
N ASP A 134 -15.60 -18.77 -14.29
CA ASP A 134 -14.51 -19.47 -14.96
C ASP A 134 -15.05 -20.74 -15.63
N LYS A 135 -15.00 -20.75 -16.97
CA LYS A 135 -15.42 -21.87 -17.84
C LYS A 135 -14.24 -22.48 -18.61
N SER A 136 -13.00 -22.17 -18.20
CA SER A 136 -11.78 -22.63 -18.89
C SER A 136 -11.61 -24.16 -18.88
N VAL A 137 -12.23 -24.85 -17.93
CA VAL A 137 -12.26 -26.31 -17.84
C VAL A 137 -13.70 -26.81 -17.76
N ALA A 138 -14.15 -27.50 -18.82
CA ALA A 138 -15.50 -28.03 -18.91
C ALA A 138 -15.84 -29.00 -17.76
N GLY A 139 -17.00 -28.80 -17.13
CA GLY A 139 -17.47 -29.60 -16.00
C GLY A 139 -16.83 -29.26 -14.65
N LYS A 140 -16.00 -28.21 -14.60
CA LYS A 140 -15.41 -27.64 -13.37
C LYS A 140 -15.72 -26.16 -13.22
N GLU A 141 -16.83 -25.69 -13.78
CA GLU A 141 -17.21 -24.29 -13.74
C GLU A 141 -17.31 -23.78 -12.30
N ARG A 142 -16.69 -22.64 -12.02
CA ARG A 142 -16.74 -21.97 -10.71
C ARG A 142 -16.71 -20.46 -10.88
N GLN A 143 -17.15 -19.71 -9.88
CA GLN A 143 -16.90 -18.26 -9.87
C GLN A 143 -15.39 -18.00 -9.82
N PHE A 144 -14.89 -17.05 -10.60
CA PHE A 144 -13.53 -16.52 -10.39
C PHE A 144 -13.43 -15.92 -8.98
N PHE A 145 -12.29 -16.13 -8.33
CA PHE A 145 -11.92 -15.44 -7.11
C PHE A 145 -10.42 -15.15 -7.13
N SER A 146 -10.05 -14.06 -6.48
CA SER A 146 -8.69 -13.53 -6.53
C SER A 146 -7.78 -14.30 -5.57
N ASP A 147 -6.60 -14.66 -6.04
CA ASP A 147 -5.45 -15.06 -5.22
C ASP A 147 -4.59 -13.86 -4.80
N CYS A 148 -5.05 -12.64 -5.06
CA CYS A 148 -4.30 -11.40 -4.91
C CYS A 148 -5.02 -10.33 -4.07
N PRO A 149 -5.25 -10.55 -2.76
CA PRO A 149 -5.74 -9.52 -1.86
C PRO A 149 -4.63 -8.52 -1.55
N ASP A 150 -4.93 -7.24 -1.71
CA ASP A 150 -3.98 -6.15 -1.51
C ASP A 150 -4.51 -5.18 -0.44
N GLY A 151 -4.60 -3.89 -0.79
CA GLY A 151 -4.90 -2.76 0.07
C GLY A 151 -6.04 -3.03 1.05
N THR A 152 -5.75 -2.81 2.33
CA THR A 152 -6.70 -3.03 3.43
C THR A 152 -6.80 -1.80 4.33
N SER A 153 -8.01 -1.47 4.79
CA SER A 153 -8.22 -0.43 5.79
C SER A 153 -9.19 -0.90 6.87
N LEU A 154 -8.80 -0.73 8.13
CA LEU A 154 -9.63 -1.05 9.29
C LEU A 154 -10.37 0.22 9.71
N ILE A 155 -11.69 0.14 9.83
CA ILE A 155 -12.60 1.26 9.99
C ILE A 155 -13.50 1.03 11.20
N LYS A 156 -13.66 2.06 12.02
CA LYS A 156 -14.66 2.11 13.07
C LYS A 156 -15.74 3.11 12.69
N LEU A 157 -17.01 2.74 12.87
CA LEU A 157 -18.12 3.69 12.81
C LEU A 157 -18.66 3.94 14.23
N ASP A 158 -19.10 5.18 14.50
CA ASP A 158 -19.69 5.54 15.79
C ASP A 158 -21.07 4.88 16.01
N LYS A 159 -21.78 4.60 14.92
CA LYS A 159 -23.10 3.96 14.93
C LYS A 159 -23.15 2.90 13.85
N THR A 160 -23.61 1.71 14.22
CA THR A 160 -23.78 0.59 13.31
C THR A 160 -25.16 -0.06 13.52
N THR A 161 -25.65 -0.71 12.47
CA THR A 161 -26.90 -1.50 12.46
C THR A 161 -26.64 -2.95 12.09
N VAL A 162 -25.36 -3.35 11.99
CA VAL A 162 -24.95 -4.74 11.74
C VAL A 162 -25.45 -5.69 12.81
N LYS A 163 -25.79 -6.91 12.40
CA LYS A 163 -26.23 -7.99 13.29
C LYS A 163 -25.12 -9.02 13.46
N GLY A 164 -25.18 -9.84 14.50
CA GLY A 164 -24.26 -10.96 14.71
C GLY A 164 -22.94 -10.62 15.42
N VAL A 165 -22.65 -9.34 15.65
CA VAL A 165 -21.53 -8.87 16.47
C VAL A 165 -21.87 -9.06 17.95
N LYS A 166 -20.96 -9.67 18.73
CA LYS A 166 -21.12 -9.87 20.18
C LYS A 166 -20.33 -8.84 21.01
N GLY A 167 -19.19 -8.40 20.49
CA GLY A 167 -18.31 -7.39 21.04
C GLY A 167 -18.52 -6.02 20.38
N ASN A 168 -17.43 -5.42 19.93
CA ASN A 168 -17.47 -4.15 19.19
C ASN A 168 -17.48 -4.41 17.69
N ALA A 169 -18.33 -3.70 16.95
CA ALA A 169 -18.32 -3.75 15.50
C ALA A 169 -17.09 -3.00 14.96
N VAL A 170 -16.32 -3.68 14.12
CA VAL A 170 -15.20 -3.12 13.35
C VAL A 170 -15.40 -3.54 11.90
N PHE A 171 -14.99 -2.70 10.95
CA PHE A 171 -15.05 -3.02 9.53
C PHE A 171 -13.65 -3.10 8.95
N ALA A 172 -13.47 -3.95 7.94
CA ALA A 172 -12.31 -3.84 7.06
C ALA A 172 -12.79 -3.66 5.62
N VAL A 173 -12.20 -2.73 4.88
CA VAL A 173 -12.32 -2.68 3.42
C VAL A 173 -11.08 -3.35 2.85
N VAL A 174 -11.27 -4.31 1.97
CA VAL A 174 -10.20 -5.11 1.34
C VAL A 174 -10.42 -5.08 -0.17
N GLN A 175 -9.39 -4.70 -0.91
CA GLN A 175 -9.37 -4.77 -2.37
C GLN A 175 -8.53 -5.95 -2.86
N PHE A 176 -8.78 -6.36 -4.10
CA PHE A 176 -8.18 -7.55 -4.70
C PHE A 176 -7.67 -7.18 -6.09
N GLU A 177 -6.35 -7.14 -6.24
CA GLU A 177 -5.66 -6.52 -7.36
C GLU A 177 -5.99 -7.24 -8.68
N TYR A 178 -5.68 -8.54 -8.76
CA TYR A 178 -5.93 -9.37 -9.94
C TYR A 178 -6.17 -10.85 -9.59
N THR A 179 -6.32 -11.69 -10.61
CA THR A 179 -6.27 -13.15 -10.49
C THR A 179 -5.13 -13.66 -11.34
N THR A 180 -4.23 -14.47 -10.78
CA THR A 180 -3.04 -14.91 -11.51
C THR A 180 -3.41 -15.75 -12.71
N ARG A 181 -4.36 -16.69 -12.54
CA ARG A 181 -4.66 -17.72 -13.54
C ARG A 181 -6.08 -18.27 -13.49
N ASP A 182 -6.58 -18.73 -14.64
CA ASP A 182 -7.79 -19.55 -14.74
C ASP A 182 -7.52 -21.02 -14.37
N GLN A 183 -8.57 -21.84 -14.32
CA GLN A 183 -8.45 -23.28 -14.02
C GLN A 183 -7.66 -24.09 -15.06
N ASN A 184 -7.44 -23.55 -16.26
CA ASN A 184 -6.57 -24.13 -17.29
C ASN A 184 -5.13 -23.56 -17.22
N ALA A 185 -4.81 -22.84 -16.14
CA ALA A 185 -3.53 -22.19 -15.89
C ALA A 185 -3.14 -21.10 -16.90
N ALA A 186 -4.09 -20.59 -17.69
CA ALA A 186 -3.86 -19.41 -18.52
C ALA A 186 -3.84 -18.15 -17.66
N SER A 187 -2.96 -17.20 -17.98
CA SER A 187 -2.83 -15.94 -17.23
C SER A 187 -4.12 -15.12 -17.27
N MET A 188 -4.52 -14.61 -16.11
CA MET A 188 -5.68 -13.73 -15.92
C MET A 188 -5.30 -12.33 -15.41
N TYR A 189 -3.99 -12.02 -15.35
CA TYR A 189 -3.48 -10.72 -14.93
C TYR A 189 -4.11 -9.57 -15.72
N GLY A 190 -4.76 -8.63 -15.01
CA GLY A 190 -5.48 -7.47 -15.58
C GLY A 190 -6.65 -7.79 -16.52
N ARG A 191 -7.16 -9.04 -16.53
CA ARG A 191 -8.25 -9.44 -17.45
C ARG A 191 -9.63 -9.42 -16.82
N LEU A 192 -9.74 -9.16 -15.52
CA LEU A 192 -10.99 -9.17 -14.76
C LEU A 192 -11.12 -7.85 -13.98
N PRO A 193 -12.35 -7.38 -13.70
CA PRO A 193 -12.56 -6.20 -12.86
C PRO A 193 -12.20 -6.48 -11.41
N SER A 194 -11.30 -5.68 -10.82
CA SER A 194 -10.81 -5.87 -9.46
C SER A 194 -11.96 -5.83 -8.43
N PRO A 195 -12.13 -6.88 -7.60
CA PRO A 195 -13.10 -6.89 -6.52
C PRO A 195 -12.68 -5.95 -5.37
N ILE A 196 -13.67 -5.45 -4.64
CA ILE A 196 -13.45 -4.72 -3.38
C ILE A 196 -14.65 -4.97 -2.45
N ALA A 197 -14.37 -5.20 -1.18
CA ALA A 197 -15.38 -5.68 -0.24
C ALA A 197 -15.28 -5.05 1.15
N VAL A 198 -16.42 -4.97 1.82
CA VAL A 198 -16.53 -4.63 3.24
C VAL A 198 -16.71 -5.92 4.05
N LEU A 199 -15.82 -6.13 5.01
CA LEU A 199 -15.90 -7.17 6.01
C LEU A 199 -16.46 -6.55 7.28
N THR A 200 -17.51 -7.15 7.85
CA THR A 200 -17.93 -6.87 9.22
C THR A 200 -17.20 -7.82 10.16
N LEU A 201 -16.51 -7.26 11.15
CA LEU A 201 -15.72 -7.99 12.14
C LEU A 201 -16.29 -7.79 13.55
N ASP A 202 -16.31 -8.87 14.32
CA ASP A 202 -16.55 -8.84 15.76
C ASP A 202 -15.22 -8.72 16.49
N GLN A 203 -15.01 -7.59 17.17
CA GLN A 203 -13.86 -7.36 18.02
C GLN A 203 -14.22 -7.72 19.47
N ASP A 204 -13.62 -8.78 19.99
CA ASP A 204 -13.75 -9.18 21.39
C ASP A 204 -13.25 -8.05 22.31
N PRO A 205 -14.07 -7.49 23.21
CA PRO A 205 -13.65 -6.39 24.08
C PRO A 205 -12.56 -6.78 25.10
N ALA A 206 -12.48 -8.05 25.48
CA ALA A 206 -11.54 -8.55 26.48
C ALA A 206 -10.17 -8.89 25.86
N THR A 207 -10.16 -9.37 24.63
CA THR A 207 -8.94 -9.87 23.97
C THR A 207 -8.51 -9.06 22.76
N GLY A 208 -9.39 -8.25 22.17
CA GLY A 208 -9.15 -7.55 20.92
C GLY A 208 -9.16 -8.47 19.69
N LYS A 209 -9.42 -9.77 19.84
CA LYS A 209 -9.48 -10.67 18.68
C LYS A 209 -10.56 -10.21 17.69
N LEU A 210 -10.20 -10.12 16.41
CA LEU A 210 -11.11 -9.81 15.31
C LEU A 210 -11.58 -11.13 14.66
N THR A 211 -12.89 -11.29 14.50
CA THR A 211 -13.49 -12.47 13.84
C THR A 211 -14.45 -12.02 12.75
N LEU A 212 -14.40 -12.64 11.58
CA LEU A 212 -15.35 -12.35 10.50
C LEU A 212 -16.79 -12.68 10.92
N VAL A 213 -17.69 -11.72 10.74
CA VAL A 213 -19.15 -11.88 10.92
C VAL A 213 -19.83 -12.00 9.56
N SER A 214 -19.53 -11.08 8.63
CA SER A 214 -20.11 -11.09 7.30
C SER A 214 -19.22 -10.37 6.28
N TYR A 215 -19.49 -10.63 5.01
CA TYR A 215 -18.81 -10.07 3.84
C TYR A 215 -19.83 -9.42 2.90
N ALA A 216 -19.52 -8.23 2.39
CA ALA A 216 -20.31 -7.54 1.39
C ALA A 216 -19.41 -7.13 0.22
N ASN A 217 -19.73 -7.60 -1.00
CA ASN A 217 -19.17 -7.02 -2.22
C ASN A 217 -19.62 -5.55 -2.31
N VAL A 218 -18.71 -4.64 -2.66
CA VAL A 218 -19.08 -3.26 -2.98
C VAL A 218 -19.46 -3.20 -4.47
N ASP A 219 -20.63 -2.67 -4.76
CA ASP A 219 -21.08 -2.46 -6.15
C ASP A 219 -20.25 -1.34 -6.81
N THR A 220 -19.46 -1.71 -7.82
CA THR A 220 -18.55 -0.82 -8.55
C THR A 220 -19.13 -0.31 -9.87
N SER A 221 -20.39 -0.60 -10.17
CA SER A 221 -21.04 -0.19 -11.43
C SER A 221 -20.99 1.32 -11.67
N LYS A 222 -21.17 2.12 -10.60
CA LYS A 222 -21.08 3.59 -10.62
C LYS A 222 -19.65 4.11 -10.85
N ALA A 223 -18.64 3.27 -10.71
CA ALA A 223 -17.23 3.60 -10.97
C ALA A 223 -16.74 3.01 -12.31
N ASN A 224 -17.64 2.47 -13.14
CA ASN A 224 -17.34 1.77 -14.40
C ASN A 224 -16.49 0.48 -14.20
N GLY A 225 -16.61 -0.17 -13.04
CA GLY A 225 -15.68 -1.23 -12.64
C GLY A 225 -14.34 -0.68 -12.14
N LEU A 226 -13.52 -1.56 -11.56
CA LEU A 226 -12.18 -1.21 -11.08
C LEU A 226 -11.11 -1.95 -11.88
N TRP A 227 -9.96 -1.31 -12.03
CA TRP A 227 -8.81 -1.82 -12.79
C TRP A 227 -7.61 -1.97 -11.87
N ILE A 228 -7.08 -3.19 -11.76
CA ILE A 228 -5.82 -3.54 -11.08
C ILE A 228 -5.62 -2.72 -9.79
N THR A 229 -6.48 -2.96 -8.80
CA THR A 229 -6.47 -2.14 -7.57
C THR A 229 -5.34 -2.57 -6.64
N CYS A 230 -4.27 -1.78 -6.52
CA CYS A 230 -3.06 -2.14 -5.79
C CYS A 230 -3.12 -1.77 -4.29
N GLY A 231 -2.27 -0.86 -3.81
CA GLY A 231 -2.24 -0.41 -2.43
C GLY A 231 -3.45 0.45 -2.03
N ALA A 232 -3.59 0.67 -0.72
CA ALA A 232 -4.65 1.52 -0.18
C ALA A 232 -4.23 2.34 1.05
N SER A 233 -4.97 3.41 1.34
CA SER A 233 -4.82 4.18 2.58
C SER A 233 -6.15 4.50 3.23
N LEU A 234 -6.12 4.69 4.55
CA LEU A 234 -7.24 5.23 5.29
C LEU A 234 -7.19 6.76 5.24
N SER A 235 -8.25 7.39 4.76
CA SER A 235 -8.34 8.84 4.74
C SER A 235 -8.48 9.42 6.18
N PRO A 236 -8.07 10.67 6.42
CA PRO A 236 -8.34 11.39 7.67
C PRO A 236 -9.83 11.65 7.98
N TRP A 237 -10.74 11.22 7.10
CA TRP A 237 -12.19 11.26 7.28
C TRP A 237 -12.82 9.86 7.24
N ASN A 238 -12.01 8.83 7.49
CA ASN A 238 -12.46 7.46 7.80
C ASN A 238 -13.12 6.74 6.61
N THR A 239 -12.53 6.90 5.43
CA THR A 239 -12.88 6.18 4.20
C THR A 239 -11.66 5.46 3.65
N HIS A 240 -11.88 4.40 2.88
CA HIS A 240 -10.81 3.65 2.24
C HIS A 240 -10.51 4.25 0.86
N LEU A 241 -9.28 4.69 0.65
CA LEU A 241 -8.77 5.20 -0.61
C LEU A 241 -7.99 4.08 -1.30
N SER A 242 -8.56 3.58 -2.39
CA SER A 242 -7.98 2.59 -3.30
C SER A 242 -7.18 3.31 -4.40
N SER A 243 -6.41 2.55 -5.17
CA SER A 243 -5.58 3.07 -6.26
C SER A 243 -5.65 2.09 -7.44
N GLU A 244 -5.93 2.58 -8.64
CA GLU A 244 -5.84 1.77 -9.85
C GLU A 244 -4.45 1.93 -10.47
N GLU A 245 -3.74 0.81 -10.61
CA GLU A 245 -2.36 0.72 -11.11
C GLU A 245 -2.32 0.32 -12.60
N TYR A 246 -1.20 0.59 -13.28
CA TYR A 246 -0.91 0.22 -14.67
C TYR A 246 -2.06 0.54 -15.63
N GLU A 247 -2.38 1.82 -15.76
CA GLU A 247 -3.57 2.25 -16.48
C GLU A 247 -3.52 1.79 -17.96
N PRO A 248 -4.66 1.40 -18.57
CA PRO A 248 -4.69 0.97 -19.96
C PRO A 248 -4.16 2.09 -20.87
N ASP A 249 -3.13 1.84 -21.68
CA ASP A 249 -2.58 2.86 -22.56
C ASP A 249 -3.56 3.14 -23.72
N ALA A 250 -4.16 4.33 -23.72
CA ALA A 250 -5.11 4.76 -24.75
C ALA A 250 -4.50 4.75 -26.17
N ALA A 251 -3.17 4.79 -26.30
CA ALA A 251 -2.48 4.70 -27.58
C ALA A 251 -2.51 3.29 -28.21
N LEU A 252 -2.67 2.25 -27.41
CA LEU A 252 -2.78 0.88 -27.91
C LEU A 252 -4.17 0.60 -28.50
N GLY A 253 -5.21 1.22 -27.93
CA GLY A 253 -6.59 1.07 -28.39
C GLY A 253 -6.99 -0.40 -28.54
N SER A 254 -7.47 -0.80 -29.73
CA SER A 254 -7.90 -2.18 -30.01
C SER A 254 -6.76 -3.20 -30.12
N LYS A 255 -5.50 -2.80 -29.93
CA LYS A 255 -4.35 -3.72 -29.91
C LYS A 255 -4.05 -4.25 -28.50
N ASP A 256 -4.64 -3.65 -27.47
CA ASP A 256 -4.47 -4.07 -26.09
C ASP A 256 -5.36 -5.29 -25.78
N ALA A 257 -4.79 -6.48 -25.93
CA ALA A 257 -5.51 -7.73 -25.68
C ALA A 257 -5.94 -7.89 -24.21
N GLN A 258 -5.22 -7.29 -23.25
CA GLN A 258 -5.58 -7.33 -21.84
C GLN A 258 -6.82 -6.47 -21.61
N PHE A 259 -6.81 -5.23 -22.09
CA PHE A 259 -7.95 -4.31 -21.97
C PHE A 259 -9.21 -4.83 -22.68
N LEU A 260 -9.07 -5.45 -23.86
CA LEU A 260 -10.20 -6.08 -24.55
C LEU A 260 -10.77 -7.26 -23.76
N ALA A 261 -9.92 -8.09 -23.13
CA ALA A 261 -10.36 -9.19 -22.28
C ALA A 261 -11.05 -8.68 -21.01
N TYR A 262 -10.51 -7.62 -20.38
CA TYR A 262 -11.15 -6.91 -19.28
C TYR A 262 -12.55 -6.43 -19.67
N SER A 263 -12.68 -5.72 -20.79
CA SER A 263 -13.96 -5.22 -21.28
C SER A 263 -14.96 -6.35 -21.52
N GLN A 264 -14.51 -7.46 -22.10
CA GLN A 264 -15.35 -8.65 -22.31
C GLN A 264 -15.86 -9.24 -20.99
N ASN A 265 -15.00 -9.33 -19.97
CA ASN A 265 -15.37 -9.90 -18.68
C ASN A 265 -16.27 -8.98 -17.85
N LEU A 266 -16.03 -7.66 -17.90
CA LEU A 266 -16.82 -6.69 -17.15
C LEU A 266 -18.18 -6.38 -17.80
N TYR A 267 -18.20 -6.21 -19.13
CA TYR A 267 -19.37 -5.71 -19.85
C TYR A 267 -20.05 -6.73 -20.78
N GLY A 268 -19.44 -7.89 -20.99
CA GLY A 268 -19.88 -8.83 -22.03
C GLY A 268 -19.53 -8.39 -23.46
N ASP A 269 -18.79 -7.29 -23.63
CA ASP A 269 -18.46 -6.67 -24.92
C ASP A 269 -17.04 -6.10 -24.89
N GLN A 270 -16.19 -6.52 -25.82
CA GLN A 270 -14.79 -6.07 -25.94
C GLN A 270 -14.62 -4.56 -26.22
N THR A 271 -15.66 -3.88 -26.68
CA THR A 271 -15.58 -2.49 -27.17
C THR A 271 -16.25 -1.47 -26.25
N LYS A 272 -16.86 -1.92 -25.14
CA LYS A 272 -17.66 -1.07 -24.26
C LYS A 272 -16.83 -0.29 -23.23
N ALA A 273 -15.73 -0.85 -22.72
CA ALA A 273 -14.86 -0.15 -21.78
C ALA A 273 -14.09 1.00 -22.46
N ARG A 274 -13.86 2.10 -21.74
CA ARG A 274 -13.04 3.25 -22.20
C ARG A 274 -11.76 3.34 -21.36
N PRO A 275 -10.56 3.41 -21.95
CA PRO A 275 -9.30 3.48 -21.20
C PRO A 275 -9.26 4.60 -20.14
N TYR A 276 -9.84 5.76 -20.46
CA TYR A 276 -9.87 6.92 -19.56
C TYR A 276 -10.79 6.79 -18.34
N HIS A 277 -11.55 5.70 -18.23
CA HIS A 277 -12.30 5.39 -17.00
C HIS A 277 -11.46 4.75 -15.89
N TYR A 278 -10.22 4.35 -16.20
CA TYR A 278 -9.34 3.59 -15.31
C TYR A 278 -8.01 4.31 -15.09
N GLY A 279 -7.28 3.96 -14.02
CA GLY A 279 -6.06 4.64 -13.59
C GLY A 279 -6.33 5.83 -12.66
N HIS A 280 -7.41 5.75 -11.89
CA HIS A 280 -7.85 6.80 -10.97
C HIS A 280 -7.86 6.30 -9.52
N VAL A 281 -8.36 7.13 -8.60
CA VAL A 281 -8.44 6.80 -7.16
C VAL A 281 -9.90 6.53 -6.77
N PRO A 282 -10.30 5.26 -6.55
CA PRO A 282 -11.60 4.94 -5.96
C PRO A 282 -11.61 5.21 -4.45
N GLU A 283 -12.74 5.66 -3.92
CA GLU A 283 -12.95 5.88 -2.49
C GLU A 283 -14.19 5.12 -2.01
N VAL A 284 -14.01 4.21 -1.05
CA VAL A 284 -15.08 3.45 -0.42
C VAL A 284 -15.48 4.06 0.92
N THR A 285 -16.78 4.34 1.06
CA THR A 285 -17.42 4.70 2.32
C THR A 285 -18.18 3.50 2.87
N VAL A 286 -17.87 3.11 4.11
CA VAL A 286 -18.57 2.02 4.82
C VAL A 286 -19.89 2.54 5.40
N ASN A 287 -20.98 1.84 5.13
CA ASN A 287 -22.30 2.13 5.64
C ASN A 287 -22.53 1.50 7.02
N PRO A 288 -23.44 2.05 7.85
CA PRO A 288 -23.75 1.50 9.18
C PRO A 288 -24.20 0.02 9.19
N ASP A 289 -24.76 -0.47 8.08
CA ASP A 289 -25.25 -1.84 7.93
C ASP A 289 -24.17 -2.84 7.46
N GLY A 290 -22.92 -2.40 7.29
CA GLY A 290 -21.81 -3.24 6.85
C GLY A 290 -21.72 -3.44 5.35
N THR A 291 -22.48 -2.69 4.56
CA THR A 291 -22.27 -2.53 3.12
C THR A 291 -21.32 -1.35 2.83
N GLY A 292 -20.96 -1.13 1.57
CA GLY A 292 -20.15 0.01 1.15
C GLY A 292 -20.71 0.71 -0.08
N THR A 293 -20.33 1.98 -0.27
CA THR A 293 -20.54 2.73 -1.50
C THR A 293 -19.20 3.22 -2.03
N ILE A 294 -19.09 3.39 -3.33
CA ILE A 294 -17.86 3.81 -4.00
C ILE A 294 -18.10 5.02 -4.90
N LYS A 295 -17.08 5.89 -4.99
CA LYS A 295 -16.95 6.93 -6.00
C LYS A 295 -15.50 6.94 -6.51
N LYS A 296 -15.23 7.56 -7.66
CA LYS A 296 -13.91 7.63 -8.27
C LYS A 296 -13.49 9.09 -8.42
N HIS A 297 -12.26 9.42 -8.03
CA HIS A 297 -11.73 10.77 -8.12
C HIS A 297 -10.83 10.91 -9.36
N TYR A 298 -11.33 11.63 -10.35
CA TYR A 298 -10.66 11.80 -11.65
C TYR A 298 -9.67 12.97 -11.67
N CYS A 299 -9.78 13.92 -10.74
CA CYS A 299 -8.93 15.12 -10.74
C CYS A 299 -7.57 14.93 -10.03
N LEU A 300 -7.23 13.74 -9.56
CA LEU A 300 -5.91 13.45 -8.98
C LEU A 300 -4.85 13.12 -10.04
N GLY A 301 -5.23 13.13 -11.33
CA GLY A 301 -4.38 12.73 -12.44
C GLY A 301 -4.46 11.22 -12.68
N ARG A 302 -4.19 10.83 -13.92
CA ARG A 302 -4.23 9.44 -14.39
C ARG A 302 -2.81 8.94 -14.62
N ILE A 303 -2.32 8.17 -13.66
CA ILE A 303 -0.99 7.55 -13.60
C ILE A 303 -1.13 6.15 -13.02
N SER A 304 -0.02 5.41 -12.94
CA SER A 304 0.02 4.11 -12.28
C SER A 304 0.04 4.31 -10.77
N HIS A 305 -1.14 4.48 -10.17
CA HIS A 305 -1.23 4.78 -8.74
C HIS A 305 -1.05 3.48 -7.95
N GLU A 306 0.05 3.36 -7.23
CA GLU A 306 0.18 2.31 -6.22
C GLU A 306 -0.70 2.61 -5.01
N LEU A 307 -0.45 3.77 -4.40
CA LEU A 307 -1.02 4.16 -3.14
C LEU A 307 -0.95 5.68 -2.98
N ILE A 308 -2.08 6.29 -2.61
CA ILE A 308 -2.12 7.70 -2.25
C ILE A 308 -2.07 7.91 -0.74
N GLN A 309 -1.36 8.93 -0.26
CA GLN A 309 -1.34 9.30 1.15
C GLN A 309 -1.86 10.74 1.33
N VAL A 310 -3.00 10.86 2.00
CA VAL A 310 -3.53 12.17 2.41
C VAL A 310 -2.80 12.64 3.67
N MET A 311 -2.35 13.89 3.67
CA MET A 311 -1.63 14.52 4.77
C MET A 311 -2.59 14.97 5.90
N PRO A 312 -2.08 15.26 7.11
CA PRO A 312 -2.92 15.67 8.24
C PRO A 312 -3.72 16.96 8.06
N ASP A 313 -3.39 17.80 7.07
CA ASP A 313 -4.21 18.96 6.68
C ASP A 313 -5.52 18.59 5.96
N LYS A 314 -5.71 17.30 5.66
CA LYS A 314 -6.87 16.75 4.94
C LYS A 314 -7.05 17.33 3.54
N ARG A 315 -6.00 17.89 2.94
CA ARG A 315 -6.02 18.51 1.60
C ARG A 315 -4.92 17.98 0.71
N THR A 316 -3.71 17.91 1.25
CA THR A 316 -2.52 17.55 0.50
C THR A 316 -2.47 16.04 0.35
N VAL A 317 -2.26 15.56 -0.87
CA VAL A 317 -2.16 14.15 -1.20
C VAL A 317 -0.82 13.91 -1.89
N MET A 318 -0.05 12.95 -1.40
CA MET A 318 1.20 12.50 -2.02
C MET A 318 0.96 11.20 -2.78
N MET A 319 1.52 11.10 -3.99
CA MET A 319 1.29 10.00 -4.92
C MET A 319 2.59 9.63 -5.65
N GLY A 320 2.90 8.34 -5.68
CA GLY A 320 3.91 7.76 -6.55
C GLY A 320 3.32 7.38 -7.91
N ASP A 321 4.21 7.07 -8.86
CA ASP A 321 3.86 6.54 -10.18
C ASP A 321 4.66 5.24 -10.37
N ASP A 322 4.00 4.08 -10.26
CA ASP A 322 4.63 2.79 -10.50
C ASP A 322 4.83 2.59 -12.00
N ALA A 323 5.95 3.14 -12.47
CA ALA A 323 6.36 3.10 -13.85
C ALA A 323 7.89 3.07 -13.96
N THR A 324 8.39 2.69 -15.12
CA THR A 324 9.72 3.16 -15.53
C THR A 324 9.57 4.59 -16.07
N ASN A 325 10.49 5.50 -15.72
CA ASN A 325 10.30 6.94 -15.95
C ASN A 325 9.12 7.54 -15.15
N GLY A 326 8.78 6.99 -13.97
CA GLY A 326 7.76 7.54 -13.10
C GLY A 326 8.14 8.89 -12.46
N GLY A 327 7.13 9.58 -11.93
CA GLY A 327 7.26 10.86 -11.23
C GLY A 327 6.72 10.84 -9.79
N VAL A 328 7.11 11.83 -8.98
CA VAL A 328 6.48 12.08 -7.67
C VAL A 328 5.44 13.18 -7.85
N PHE A 329 4.19 12.88 -7.50
CA PHE A 329 3.06 13.77 -7.68
C PHE A 329 2.49 14.24 -6.33
N MET A 330 1.88 15.41 -6.35
CA MET A 330 1.18 15.99 -5.22
C MET A 330 -0.12 16.63 -5.70
N PHE A 331 -1.22 16.37 -5.01
CA PHE A 331 -2.49 17.05 -5.23
C PHE A 331 -2.87 17.87 -4.00
N VAL A 332 -3.35 19.09 -4.18
CA VAL A 332 -3.84 19.93 -3.09
C VAL A 332 -5.31 20.23 -3.33
N ALA A 333 -6.17 19.64 -2.49
CA ALA A 333 -7.61 19.84 -2.55
C ALA A 333 -8.01 21.28 -2.18
N ASP A 334 -9.04 21.79 -2.84
CA ASP A 334 -9.59 23.13 -2.57
C ASP A 334 -10.18 23.21 -1.14
N LYS A 335 -10.72 22.10 -0.65
CA LYS A 335 -11.38 21.98 0.65
C LYS A 335 -10.82 20.79 1.44
N GLU A 336 -10.82 20.93 2.75
CA GLU A 336 -10.46 19.83 3.66
C GLU A 336 -11.47 18.69 3.51
N ALA A 337 -10.96 17.45 3.46
CA ALA A 337 -11.75 16.22 3.38
C ALA A 337 -12.65 16.11 2.14
N ASP A 338 -12.30 16.80 1.07
CA ASP A 338 -13.05 16.76 -0.19
C ASP A 338 -12.07 16.76 -1.38
N LEU A 339 -11.84 15.57 -1.93
CA LEU A 339 -10.95 15.36 -3.07
C LEU A 339 -11.62 15.65 -4.43
N SER A 340 -12.84 16.21 -4.45
CA SER A 340 -13.58 16.45 -5.70
C SER A 340 -13.02 17.58 -6.57
N ALA A 341 -12.15 18.44 -6.03
CA ALA A 341 -11.52 19.54 -6.77
C ALA A 341 -10.19 19.96 -6.16
N GLY A 342 -9.24 20.36 -7.00
CA GLY A 342 -7.94 20.83 -6.53
C GLY A 342 -6.90 21.00 -7.63
N THR A 343 -5.67 21.22 -7.21
CA THR A 343 -4.53 21.47 -8.10
C THR A 343 -3.54 20.31 -8.07
N LEU A 344 -3.16 19.81 -9.25
CA LEU A 344 -2.18 18.75 -9.45
C LEU A 344 -0.79 19.33 -9.68
N TYR A 345 0.21 18.78 -8.99
CA TYR A 345 1.60 19.14 -9.09
C TYR A 345 2.48 17.91 -9.31
N VAL A 346 3.64 18.13 -9.92
CA VAL A 346 4.69 17.12 -10.11
C VAL A 346 6.05 17.67 -9.73
N ALA A 347 6.91 16.82 -9.16
CA ALA A 347 8.22 17.22 -8.70
C ALA A 347 9.21 17.44 -9.87
N LYS A 348 10.11 18.40 -9.66
CA LYS A 348 11.36 18.57 -10.39
C LYS A 348 12.52 18.43 -9.42
N CYS A 349 13.42 17.51 -9.73
CA CYS A 349 14.54 17.11 -8.90
C CYS A 349 15.82 17.84 -9.31
N ALA A 350 16.54 18.35 -8.32
CA ALA A 350 17.92 18.80 -8.47
C ALA A 350 18.82 17.85 -7.65
N MET A 351 19.43 16.87 -8.32
CA MET A 351 20.26 15.86 -7.67
C MET A 351 21.42 16.50 -6.88
N THR A 352 21.59 16.09 -5.63
CA THR A 352 22.65 16.55 -4.72
C THR A 352 23.76 15.52 -4.54
N SER A 353 23.47 14.25 -4.77
CA SER A 353 24.47 13.16 -4.79
C SER A 353 23.99 12.01 -5.66
N SER A 354 24.89 11.42 -6.45
CA SER A 354 24.65 10.18 -7.21
C SER A 354 25.11 8.91 -6.49
N ALA A 355 25.76 9.04 -5.32
CA ALA A 355 26.32 7.91 -4.61
C ALA A 355 25.23 7.12 -3.86
N GLY A 356 25.32 5.79 -3.88
CA GLY A 356 24.33 4.90 -3.27
C GLY A 356 22.97 5.05 -3.95
N ALA A 357 21.90 5.17 -3.15
CA ALA A 357 20.56 5.52 -3.65
C ALA A 357 20.44 6.99 -4.09
N GLY A 358 21.47 7.82 -3.91
CA GLY A 358 21.43 9.23 -4.28
C GLY A 358 20.54 10.10 -3.37
N SER A 359 20.51 11.39 -3.67
CA SER A 359 19.68 12.39 -2.98
C SER A 359 19.40 13.58 -3.90
N ALA A 360 18.32 14.32 -3.63
CA ALA A 360 17.98 15.51 -4.40
C ALA A 360 17.23 16.56 -3.56
N ASN A 361 17.30 17.81 -4.01
CA ASN A 361 16.33 18.84 -3.63
C ASN A 361 15.14 18.81 -4.59
N LEU A 362 13.96 19.14 -4.10
CA LEU A 362 12.71 19.11 -4.85
C LEU A 362 12.09 20.50 -5.00
N THR A 363 11.59 20.77 -6.19
CA THR A 363 10.73 21.92 -6.52
C THR A 363 9.50 21.41 -7.25
N TRP A 364 8.43 22.21 -7.33
CA TRP A 364 7.12 21.71 -7.76
C TRP A 364 6.57 22.46 -8.96
N MET A 365 6.10 21.71 -9.94
CA MET A 365 5.46 22.24 -11.14
C MET A 365 3.95 22.05 -11.04
N ASN A 366 3.19 23.13 -11.26
CA ASN A 366 1.74 23.06 -11.39
C ASN A 366 1.36 22.53 -12.78
N LEU A 367 0.64 21.40 -12.80
CA LEU A 367 0.12 20.79 -14.02
C LEU A 367 -1.26 21.33 -14.40
N GLY A 368 -2.11 21.62 -13.42
CA GLY A 368 -3.41 22.24 -13.63
C GLY A 368 -4.35 22.13 -12.42
N HIS A 369 -5.49 22.82 -12.50
CA HIS A 369 -6.61 22.72 -11.57
C HIS A 369 -7.84 22.16 -12.29
N ALA A 370 -8.56 21.25 -11.64
CA ALA A 370 -9.81 20.68 -12.16
C ALA A 370 -10.71 20.15 -11.03
N THR A 371 -11.97 19.90 -11.39
CA THR A 371 -12.89 19.07 -10.60
C THR A 371 -12.95 17.65 -11.16
N SER A 372 -13.31 16.66 -10.33
CA SER A 372 -13.50 15.29 -10.79
C SER A 372 -14.62 15.19 -11.84
N ASP A 373 -15.72 15.91 -11.66
CA ASP A 373 -16.82 15.95 -12.64
C ASP A 373 -16.37 16.48 -14.00
N GLU A 374 -15.50 17.49 -14.04
CA GLU A 374 -14.92 17.98 -15.30
C GLU A 374 -14.12 16.88 -16.00
N ILE A 375 -13.23 16.19 -15.27
CA ILE A 375 -12.35 15.18 -15.87
C ILE A 375 -13.11 13.90 -16.24
N GLU A 376 -14.10 13.50 -15.44
CA GLU A 376 -15.00 12.39 -15.76
C GLU A 376 -15.75 12.65 -17.08
N ASN A 377 -16.27 13.88 -17.26
CA ASN A 377 -16.91 14.27 -18.51
C ASN A 377 -15.96 14.20 -19.72
N LEU A 378 -14.68 14.56 -19.54
CA LEU A 378 -13.67 14.38 -20.58
C LEU A 378 -13.39 12.90 -20.85
N ALA A 379 -13.26 12.07 -19.82
CA ALA A 379 -13.08 10.62 -19.96
C ALA A 379 -14.25 9.94 -20.70
N ASN A 380 -15.47 10.42 -20.46
CA ASN A 380 -16.69 9.95 -21.11
C ASN A 380 -16.76 10.29 -22.61
N THR A 381 -16.07 11.35 -23.05
CA THR A 381 -16.27 11.92 -24.39
C THR A 381 -15.06 11.80 -25.28
N LEU A 382 -13.86 12.03 -24.76
CA LEU A 382 -12.63 12.12 -25.54
C LEU A 382 -11.94 10.76 -25.76
N THR A 383 -11.23 10.67 -26.86
CA THR A 383 -10.24 9.64 -27.19
C THR A 383 -8.84 10.26 -27.23
N LEU A 384 -7.79 9.43 -27.28
CA LEU A 384 -6.41 9.94 -27.38
C LEU A 384 -6.24 10.90 -28.56
N ALA A 385 -6.82 10.57 -29.73
CA ALA A 385 -6.69 11.37 -30.95
C ALA A 385 -7.30 12.78 -30.82
N ASP A 386 -8.28 12.94 -29.92
CA ASP A 386 -8.87 14.25 -29.60
C ASP A 386 -7.92 15.09 -28.72
N ILE A 387 -7.08 14.44 -27.89
CA ILE A 387 -6.22 15.08 -26.89
C ILE A 387 -4.82 15.38 -27.45
N MET A 388 -4.18 14.38 -28.05
CA MET A 388 -2.80 14.49 -28.53
C MET A 388 -2.46 13.50 -29.65
N ASP A 389 -1.46 13.87 -30.46
CA ASP A 389 -0.77 12.92 -31.32
C ASP A 389 0.34 12.23 -30.52
N VAL A 390 0.45 10.91 -30.62
CA VAL A 390 1.53 10.11 -30.02
C VAL A 390 2.17 9.24 -31.10
N VAL A 391 3.49 9.33 -31.24
CA VAL A 391 4.29 8.44 -32.08
C VAL A 391 5.32 7.74 -31.20
N SER A 392 5.26 6.41 -31.13
CA SER A 392 6.19 5.57 -30.35
C SER A 392 7.24 4.86 -31.21
N ASP A 393 7.09 4.88 -32.54
CA ASP A 393 8.10 4.40 -33.47
C ASP A 393 9.25 5.41 -33.56
N ALA A 394 10.44 5.00 -33.11
CA ALA A 394 11.61 5.87 -33.07
C ALA A 394 12.11 6.30 -34.46
N THR A 395 11.91 5.47 -35.49
CA THR A 395 12.32 5.80 -36.85
C THR A 395 11.42 6.86 -37.46
N VAL A 396 10.11 6.76 -37.21
CA VAL A 396 9.14 7.78 -37.62
C VAL A 396 9.36 9.05 -36.82
N GLY A 397 9.49 8.93 -35.50
CA GLY A 397 9.71 10.05 -34.57
C GLY A 397 10.89 10.93 -34.96
N ALA A 398 12.00 10.33 -35.40
CA ALA A 398 13.20 11.04 -35.85
C ALA A 398 13.00 11.93 -37.09
N THR A 399 11.89 11.76 -37.83
CA THR A 399 11.57 12.53 -39.04
C THR A 399 10.50 13.60 -38.82
N LEU A 400 9.90 13.66 -37.63
CA LEU A 400 8.85 14.62 -37.30
C LEU A 400 9.40 16.05 -37.19
N ASP A 401 8.55 17.02 -37.52
CA ASP A 401 8.89 18.44 -37.38
C ASP A 401 8.89 18.90 -35.91
N ALA A 402 9.33 20.15 -35.70
CA ALA A 402 9.50 20.74 -34.36
C ALA A 402 8.19 20.96 -33.56
N SER A 403 7.01 20.67 -34.14
CA SER A 403 5.75 20.69 -33.40
C SER A 403 5.55 19.46 -32.51
N TYR A 404 6.36 18.41 -32.68
CA TYR A 404 6.42 17.26 -31.78
C TYR A 404 7.57 17.39 -30.79
N THR A 405 7.30 17.03 -29.54
CA THR A 405 8.33 16.95 -28.49
C THR A 405 8.63 15.50 -28.16
N ARG A 406 9.91 15.13 -28.18
CA ARG A 406 10.37 13.82 -27.71
C ARG A 406 10.40 13.80 -26.19
N ILE A 407 9.78 12.78 -25.59
CA ILE A 407 9.77 12.51 -24.16
C ILE A 407 10.22 11.08 -23.88
N ASP A 408 10.76 10.84 -22.69
CA ASP A 408 10.89 9.49 -22.12
C ASP A 408 9.55 9.06 -21.54
N TYR A 409 9.16 7.81 -21.80
CA TYR A 409 7.91 7.22 -21.34
C TYR A 409 8.09 5.70 -21.23
N ASN A 410 8.02 5.15 -20.02
CA ASN A 410 8.09 3.71 -19.77
C ASN A 410 9.31 3.00 -20.41
N GLY A 411 10.49 3.62 -20.31
CA GLY A 411 11.73 3.08 -20.85
C GLY A 411 11.82 3.10 -22.38
N ALA A 412 11.00 3.92 -23.03
CA ALA A 412 11.02 4.17 -24.47
C ALA A 412 10.84 5.67 -24.76
N PHE A 413 11.04 6.06 -26.02
CA PHE A 413 10.71 7.41 -26.46
C PHE A 413 9.28 7.49 -27.00
N ASN A 414 8.59 8.57 -26.68
CA ASN A 414 7.37 9.00 -27.39
C ASN A 414 7.61 10.39 -27.99
N TRP A 415 7.06 10.65 -29.16
CA TRP A 415 6.99 11.99 -29.75
C TRP A 415 5.55 12.45 -29.69
N ILE A 416 5.30 13.52 -28.95
CA ILE A 416 3.95 13.96 -28.63
C ILE A 416 3.69 15.39 -29.05
N ARG A 417 2.43 15.66 -29.41
CA ARG A 417 1.92 17.00 -29.69
C ARG A 417 0.49 17.11 -29.20
N ILE A 418 0.24 18.04 -28.28
CA ILE A 418 -1.10 18.30 -27.73
C ILE A 418 -1.96 19.04 -28.76
N LYS A 419 -3.23 18.65 -28.87
CA LYS A 419 -4.21 19.36 -29.70
C LYS A 419 -4.57 20.71 -29.06
N PRO A 420 -4.78 21.78 -29.84
CA PRO A 420 -5.09 23.10 -29.28
C PRO A 420 -6.26 23.07 -28.29
N GLY A 421 -6.06 23.59 -27.08
CA GLY A 421 -7.10 23.67 -26.04
C GLY A 421 -7.30 22.38 -25.23
N MET A 422 -6.50 21.33 -25.46
CA MET A 422 -6.61 20.05 -24.77
C MET A 422 -5.62 19.89 -23.61
N GLU A 423 -4.98 20.98 -23.16
CA GLU A 423 -3.98 20.94 -22.11
C GLU A 423 -4.56 20.42 -20.78
N LYS A 424 -5.81 20.75 -20.45
CA LYS A 424 -6.50 20.19 -19.26
C LYS A 424 -6.72 18.69 -19.42
N ALA A 425 -7.22 18.23 -20.57
CA ALA A 425 -7.41 16.80 -20.82
C ALA A 425 -6.07 16.05 -20.75
N ALA A 426 -5.02 16.58 -21.37
CA ALA A 426 -3.69 16.00 -21.30
C ALA A 426 -3.14 15.95 -19.86
N ALA A 427 -3.32 17.02 -19.08
CA ALA A 427 -2.83 17.09 -17.70
C ALA A 427 -3.45 16.03 -16.77
N PHE A 428 -4.72 15.66 -16.98
CA PHE A 428 -5.46 14.77 -16.07
C PHE A 428 -5.78 13.38 -16.64
N LEU A 429 -5.76 13.18 -17.97
CA LEU A 429 -6.01 11.86 -18.61
C LEU A 429 -4.76 11.25 -19.25
N GLU A 430 -3.73 12.05 -19.53
CA GLU A 430 -2.43 11.62 -20.06
C GLU A 430 -1.30 12.16 -19.16
N THR A 431 -1.54 12.13 -17.84
CA THR A 431 -0.76 12.87 -16.83
C THR A 431 0.74 12.59 -16.90
N HIS A 432 1.14 11.32 -17.06
CA HIS A 432 2.56 10.95 -17.20
C HIS A 432 3.19 11.60 -18.43
N ARG A 433 2.59 11.44 -19.62
CA ARG A 433 3.08 12.06 -20.87
C ARG A 433 3.10 13.58 -20.77
N TYR A 434 2.07 14.18 -20.17
CA TYR A 434 1.98 15.63 -19.98
C TYR A 434 3.06 16.15 -19.01
N ALA A 435 3.31 15.46 -17.90
CA ALA A 435 4.37 15.80 -16.96
C ALA A 435 5.75 15.77 -17.63
N ALA A 436 6.04 14.71 -18.40
CA ALA A 436 7.27 14.61 -19.18
C ALA A 436 7.39 15.75 -20.21
N LEU A 437 6.32 16.07 -20.94
CA LEU A 437 6.29 17.19 -21.90
C LEU A 437 6.64 18.52 -21.23
N ARG A 438 6.11 18.74 -20.03
CA ARG A 438 6.28 19.98 -19.27
C ARG A 438 7.67 20.08 -18.63
N GLY A 439 8.48 19.01 -18.67
CA GLY A 439 9.86 18.99 -18.19
C GLY A 439 9.99 18.65 -16.69
N ALA A 440 9.02 17.91 -16.15
CA ALA A 440 9.11 17.31 -14.82
C ALA A 440 10.20 16.22 -14.77
N SER A 441 10.65 15.84 -13.58
CA SER A 441 11.63 14.76 -13.42
C SER A 441 10.92 13.40 -13.43
N MET A 442 10.68 12.88 -14.63
CA MET A 442 10.07 11.58 -14.93
C MET A 442 11.17 10.51 -15.05
N CYS A 443 11.83 10.20 -13.94
CA CYS A 443 13.06 9.41 -13.91
C CYS A 443 12.99 8.18 -13.00
N PHE A 444 12.03 8.14 -12.08
CA PHE A 444 11.96 7.12 -11.05
C PHE A 444 11.52 5.77 -11.62
N THR A 445 11.84 4.69 -10.91
CA THR A 445 11.46 3.33 -11.30
C THR A 445 10.71 2.67 -10.16
N LYS A 446 9.42 2.36 -10.39
CA LYS A 446 8.52 1.71 -9.43
C LYS A 446 8.37 2.45 -8.09
N LEU A 447 7.73 3.63 -8.15
CA LEU A 447 7.34 4.36 -6.93
C LEU A 447 6.04 3.75 -6.38
N GLU A 448 6.20 2.88 -5.39
CA GLU A 448 5.11 2.09 -4.83
C GLU A 448 4.53 2.74 -3.54
N GLY A 449 4.45 1.99 -2.45
CA GLY A 449 3.80 2.40 -1.21
C GLY A 449 4.33 3.73 -0.64
N THR A 450 3.40 4.57 -0.19
CA THR A 450 3.68 5.89 0.39
C THR A 450 3.02 6.05 1.76
N THR A 451 3.73 6.62 2.74
CA THR A 451 3.16 6.88 4.07
C THR A 451 3.79 8.11 4.72
N VAL A 452 3.13 8.69 5.71
CA VAL A 452 3.61 9.89 6.41
C VAL A 452 3.95 9.63 7.87
N ASN A 453 5.13 10.10 8.29
CA ASN A 453 5.46 10.44 9.67
C ASN A 453 5.13 11.92 9.87
N ALA A 454 3.92 12.18 10.36
CA ALA A 454 3.36 13.50 10.56
C ALA A 454 4.12 14.28 11.63
N LYS A 455 4.56 13.60 12.70
CA LYS A 455 5.28 14.23 13.81
C LYS A 455 6.58 14.89 13.33
N ASP A 456 7.35 14.17 12.53
CA ASP A 456 8.67 14.64 12.08
C ASP A 456 8.59 15.33 10.70
N LYS A 457 7.40 15.43 10.11
CA LYS A 457 7.16 15.96 8.75
C LYS A 457 8.02 15.26 7.70
N ILE A 458 7.90 13.94 7.65
CA ILE A 458 8.59 13.08 6.67
C ILE A 458 7.56 12.23 5.94
N VAL A 459 7.60 12.23 4.61
CA VAL A 459 6.96 11.20 3.80
C VAL A 459 7.99 10.11 3.50
N TYR A 460 7.58 8.85 3.59
CA TYR A 460 8.35 7.72 3.10
C TYR A 460 7.68 7.19 1.84
N SER A 461 8.48 6.92 0.80
CA SER A 461 8.01 6.28 -0.43
C SER A 461 8.93 5.11 -0.77
N ALA A 462 8.33 3.98 -1.10
CA ALA A 462 9.02 2.84 -1.66
C ALA A 462 9.50 3.18 -3.07
N MET A 463 10.74 2.81 -3.35
CA MET A 463 11.32 2.77 -4.69
C MET A 463 11.74 1.32 -4.89
N SER A 464 10.83 0.51 -5.43
CA SER A 464 10.98 -0.95 -5.49
C SER A 464 12.29 -1.36 -6.12
N GLN A 465 12.73 -0.60 -7.13
CA GLN A 465 13.98 -0.84 -7.84
C GLN A 465 14.66 0.49 -8.16
N ILE A 466 16.00 0.51 -8.16
CA ILE A 466 16.76 1.65 -8.67
C ILE A 466 17.54 1.15 -9.88
N VAL A 467 16.88 1.20 -11.04
CA VAL A 467 17.33 0.60 -12.31
C VAL A 467 17.11 1.57 -13.47
N LYS A 468 17.58 1.21 -14.68
CA LYS A 468 17.25 1.89 -15.95
C LYS A 468 17.36 3.42 -15.88
N SER A 469 16.24 4.15 -15.99
CA SER A 469 16.15 5.62 -16.01
C SER A 469 16.71 6.32 -14.77
N MET A 470 16.93 5.58 -13.69
CA MET A 470 17.61 6.07 -12.49
C MET A 470 19.12 5.82 -12.48
N VAL A 471 19.73 5.22 -13.50
CA VAL A 471 21.13 4.79 -13.47
C VAL A 471 21.94 5.45 -14.59
N LYS A 472 23.12 5.99 -14.25
CA LYS A 472 23.99 6.65 -15.24
C LYS A 472 24.37 5.69 -16.37
N GLY A 473 24.27 6.21 -17.59
CA GLY A 473 24.62 5.48 -18.82
C GLY A 473 23.45 4.74 -19.46
N ASP A 474 22.29 4.67 -18.82
CA ASP A 474 21.05 4.23 -19.47
C ASP A 474 20.60 5.28 -20.52
N ALA A 475 19.97 4.82 -21.61
CA ALA A 475 19.54 5.69 -22.71
C ALA A 475 18.37 6.62 -22.33
N HIS A 476 17.63 6.24 -21.30
CA HIS A 476 16.46 6.93 -20.74
C HIS A 476 16.76 7.50 -19.36
N ALA A 477 18.04 7.59 -18.97
CA ALA A 477 18.47 8.26 -17.75
C ALA A 477 18.18 9.76 -17.81
N ALA A 478 17.63 10.29 -16.73
CA ALA A 478 17.23 11.70 -16.63
C ALA A 478 17.97 12.43 -15.47
N GLU A 479 17.40 13.54 -14.99
CA GLU A 479 18.05 14.48 -14.06
C GLU A 479 18.48 13.84 -12.72
N PHE A 480 17.87 12.72 -12.32
CA PHE A 480 18.26 11.92 -11.17
C PHE A 480 18.79 10.56 -11.62
N ALA A 481 20.12 10.43 -11.70
CA ALA A 481 20.78 9.20 -12.11
C ALA A 481 21.92 8.82 -11.15
N VAL A 482 21.76 7.69 -10.44
CA VAL A 482 22.74 7.15 -9.49
C VAL A 482 23.89 6.44 -10.21
N ASP A 483 25.00 6.26 -9.50
CA ASP A 483 26.21 5.67 -10.05
C ASP A 483 26.09 4.16 -10.33
N LYS A 484 25.20 3.46 -9.63
CA LYS A 484 25.03 2.00 -9.72
C LYS A 484 23.58 1.59 -9.53
N THR A 485 23.19 0.56 -10.25
CA THR A 485 21.93 -0.16 -10.04
C THR A 485 21.84 -0.71 -8.61
N ILE A 486 20.63 -0.66 -8.05
CA ILE A 486 20.24 -1.38 -6.85
C ILE A 486 18.93 -2.10 -7.19
N ASN A 487 19.03 -3.37 -7.59
CA ASN A 487 17.87 -4.16 -8.00
C ASN A 487 16.92 -4.44 -6.83
N SER A 488 17.44 -4.47 -5.61
CA SER A 488 16.70 -4.62 -4.37
C SER A 488 16.03 -3.32 -3.88
N GLY A 489 16.18 -2.20 -4.59
CA GLY A 489 15.48 -0.96 -4.28
C GLY A 489 15.88 -0.27 -2.98
N ALA A 490 15.04 0.68 -2.56
CA ALA A 490 15.18 1.41 -1.29
C ALA A 490 13.86 2.07 -0.87
N VAL A 491 13.75 2.46 0.39
CA VAL A 491 12.72 3.40 0.85
C VAL A 491 13.34 4.79 0.99
N TYR A 492 12.78 5.78 0.28
CA TYR A 492 13.20 7.17 0.36
C TYR A 492 12.42 7.90 1.45
N ALA A 493 13.12 8.78 2.17
CA ALA A 493 12.53 9.74 3.09
C ALA A 493 12.55 11.13 2.43
N PHE A 494 11.42 11.81 2.50
CA PHE A 494 11.19 13.15 1.96
C PHE A 494 10.88 14.12 3.09
N ASN A 495 11.74 15.11 3.33
CA ASN A 495 11.44 16.13 4.35
C ASN A 495 10.37 17.09 3.82
N LEU A 496 9.39 17.44 4.65
CA LEU A 496 8.25 18.27 4.28
C LEU A 496 8.34 19.65 4.94
N LYS A 497 7.98 20.71 4.20
CA LYS A 497 7.90 22.08 4.71
C LYS A 497 6.66 22.80 4.16
N GLY A 498 6.18 23.79 4.91
CA GLY A 498 5.20 24.75 4.43
C GLY A 498 5.83 25.93 3.70
N GLY A 499 4.98 26.83 3.20
CA GLY A 499 5.41 28.07 2.56
C GLY A 499 6.19 27.90 1.25
N GLN A 500 6.07 26.73 0.60
CA GLN A 500 6.70 26.48 -0.68
C GLN A 500 5.96 27.20 -1.82
N LYS A 501 6.68 27.42 -2.91
CA LYS A 501 6.15 28.00 -4.14
C LYS A 501 6.38 27.02 -5.29
N ASP A 502 5.47 27.04 -6.26
CA ASP A 502 5.69 26.35 -7.51
C ASP A 502 6.73 27.07 -8.39
N LEU A 503 7.11 26.44 -9.50
CA LEU A 503 8.09 26.98 -10.45
C LEU A 503 7.66 28.30 -11.13
N THR A 504 6.38 28.68 -11.03
CA THR A 504 5.89 29.99 -11.51
C THR A 504 5.99 31.08 -10.44
N GLY A 505 6.33 30.71 -9.20
CA GLY A 505 6.40 31.60 -8.05
C GLY A 505 5.07 31.73 -7.29
N ALA A 506 4.03 31.00 -7.68
CA ALA A 506 2.76 30.95 -6.97
C ALA A 506 2.89 30.14 -5.68
N ALA A 507 2.21 30.55 -4.62
CA ALA A 507 2.22 29.83 -3.35
C ALA A 507 1.49 28.49 -3.48
N ILE A 508 2.06 27.43 -2.93
CA ILE A 508 1.39 26.13 -2.78
C ILE A 508 0.68 26.16 -1.44
N ASN A 509 -0.64 25.97 -1.44
CA ASN A 509 -1.47 26.02 -0.24
C ASN A 509 -1.38 24.72 0.58
N SER A 510 -0.17 24.41 1.06
CA SER A 510 0.12 23.20 1.84
C SER A 510 1.26 23.42 2.82
N GLU A 511 1.14 22.81 4.00
CA GLU A 511 2.18 22.74 5.03
C GLU A 511 3.05 21.46 4.93
N TRP A 512 2.80 20.65 3.89
CA TRP A 512 3.26 19.27 3.76
C TRP A 512 3.95 19.02 2.42
N VAL A 513 4.64 20.02 1.88
CA VAL A 513 5.29 19.94 0.57
C VAL A 513 6.70 19.35 0.71
N PRO A 514 7.04 18.24 0.02
CA PRO A 514 8.40 17.73 -0.01
C PRO A 514 9.40 18.73 -0.57
N VAL A 515 10.55 18.87 0.08
CA VAL A 515 11.61 19.81 -0.33
C VAL A 515 12.93 19.15 -0.68
N ASP A 516 13.12 17.90 -0.25
CA ASP A 516 14.29 17.09 -0.54
C ASP A 516 13.95 15.61 -0.39
N MET A 517 14.87 14.74 -0.82
CA MET A 517 14.75 13.29 -0.66
C MET A 517 16.13 12.62 -0.47
N ALA A 518 16.16 11.59 0.37
CA ALA A 518 17.28 10.65 0.52
C ALA A 518 16.80 9.34 1.17
N ALA A 519 17.44 8.22 0.85
CA ALA A 519 17.16 6.95 1.52
C ALA A 519 17.95 6.82 2.85
N PRO A 520 17.29 6.51 3.98
CA PRO A 520 18.00 6.09 5.18
C PRO A 520 18.85 4.85 4.89
N ALA A 521 20.10 4.81 5.37
CA ALA A 521 21.03 3.71 5.02
C ALA A 521 20.55 2.30 5.43
N ALA A 522 19.70 2.19 6.45
CA ALA A 522 19.10 0.93 6.86
C ALA A 522 18.02 0.43 5.88
N LEU A 523 17.48 1.33 5.06
CA LEU A 523 16.38 1.11 4.12
C LEU A 523 16.84 1.14 2.67
N VAL A 524 18.11 0.80 2.42
CA VAL A 524 18.64 0.54 1.09
C VAL A 524 18.87 -0.96 0.98
N GLY A 525 18.28 -1.58 -0.03
CA GLY A 525 18.46 -3.01 -0.30
C GLY A 525 19.88 -3.34 -0.74
N GLU A 526 20.22 -4.62 -0.69
CA GLU A 526 21.57 -5.10 -1.03
C GLU A 526 21.48 -6.29 -1.99
N ASP A 527 21.97 -6.09 -3.22
CA ASP A 527 22.05 -7.16 -4.21
C ASP A 527 23.21 -8.11 -3.89
N ILE A 528 22.96 -9.41 -4.03
CA ILE A 528 23.96 -10.48 -3.82
C ILE A 528 23.96 -11.49 -4.97
N SER A 529 25.03 -12.27 -5.07
CA SER A 529 25.00 -13.51 -5.85
C SER A 529 24.02 -14.50 -5.21
N ALA A 530 23.35 -15.31 -6.05
CA ALA A 530 22.37 -16.29 -5.60
C ALA A 530 22.88 -17.15 -4.44
N ASP A 531 22.20 -17.09 -3.29
CA ASP A 531 22.55 -17.86 -2.09
C ASP A 531 22.13 -19.34 -2.18
N ALA A 532 22.21 -20.08 -1.08
CA ALA A 532 21.86 -21.51 -1.04
C ALA A 532 20.38 -21.79 -1.38
N LEU A 533 19.46 -20.86 -1.08
CA LEU A 533 18.04 -20.97 -1.39
C LEU A 533 17.69 -20.41 -2.77
N GLY A 534 18.52 -19.51 -3.30
CA GLY A 534 18.31 -18.83 -4.58
C GLY A 534 18.15 -17.32 -4.46
N ASN A 535 18.13 -16.77 -3.24
CA ASN A 535 17.98 -15.32 -3.02
C ASN A 535 19.11 -14.56 -3.71
N ILE A 536 18.74 -13.50 -4.42
CA ILE A 536 19.66 -12.56 -5.08
C ILE A 536 19.56 -11.15 -4.48
N GLY A 537 18.66 -10.95 -3.52
CA GLY A 537 18.70 -9.88 -2.52
C GLY A 537 19.22 -10.45 -1.20
N ASN A 538 19.96 -9.65 -0.43
CA ASN A 538 20.44 -10.05 0.89
C ASN A 538 19.23 -10.26 1.82
N PRO A 539 18.95 -11.50 2.28
CA PRO A 539 17.76 -11.76 3.07
C PRO A 539 17.74 -10.96 4.37
N GLU A 540 18.88 -10.51 4.91
CA GLU A 540 18.98 -9.69 6.13
C GLU A 540 18.74 -8.19 5.90
N ARG A 541 18.33 -7.80 4.69
CA ARG A 541 17.95 -6.43 4.30
C ARG A 541 16.59 -6.46 3.62
N ILE A 542 15.98 -5.29 3.44
CA ILE A 542 14.81 -5.17 2.57
C ILE A 542 15.20 -5.45 1.12
N ALA A 543 14.31 -6.05 0.34
CA ALA A 543 14.43 -6.11 -1.12
C ALA A 543 13.06 -5.83 -1.77
N ASN A 544 13.05 -4.97 -2.78
CA ASN A 544 11.85 -4.50 -3.47
C ASN A 544 10.77 -4.08 -2.46
N PRO A 545 11.08 -3.07 -1.61
CA PRO A 545 10.08 -2.55 -0.71
C PRO A 545 8.95 -1.97 -1.54
N ASP A 546 7.74 -2.28 -1.13
CA ASP A 546 6.52 -1.89 -1.79
C ASP A 546 5.61 -1.27 -0.71
N ASN A 547 4.88 -2.12 0.00
CA ASN A 547 3.79 -1.70 0.85
C ASN A 547 4.32 -0.95 2.10
N LEU A 548 4.01 0.34 2.24
CA LEU A 548 4.47 1.17 3.36
C LEU A 548 3.35 1.65 4.27
N LYS A 549 3.52 1.48 5.59
CA LYS A 549 2.67 2.15 6.59
C LYS A 549 3.42 2.58 7.83
N PHE A 550 3.13 3.79 8.27
CA PHE A 550 3.74 4.37 9.45
C PHE A 550 2.78 4.38 10.65
N SER A 551 3.27 3.89 11.78
CA SER A 551 2.61 4.01 13.08
C SER A 551 3.18 5.19 13.85
N GLU A 552 2.34 6.19 14.12
CA GLU A 552 2.73 7.34 14.93
C GLU A 552 2.98 6.91 16.38
N LYS A 553 2.11 6.10 16.95
CA LYS A 553 2.24 5.67 18.35
C LYS A 553 3.47 4.80 18.58
N LEU A 554 3.75 3.84 17.68
CA LEU A 554 4.89 2.93 17.80
C LEU A 554 6.20 3.50 17.24
N ARG A 555 6.16 4.68 16.59
CA ARG A 555 7.33 5.29 15.92
C ARG A 555 7.99 4.33 14.93
N THR A 556 7.18 3.56 14.22
CA THR A 556 7.63 2.44 13.39
C THR A 556 7.07 2.55 11.98
N LEU A 557 7.97 2.50 11.00
CA LEU A 557 7.65 2.30 9.60
C LEU A 557 7.59 0.79 9.33
N PHE A 558 6.45 0.29 8.93
CA PHE A 558 6.27 -1.06 8.43
C PHE A 558 6.48 -1.09 6.92
N ILE A 559 7.16 -2.13 6.44
CA ILE A 559 7.61 -2.26 5.04
C ILE A 559 7.33 -3.70 4.58
N GLY A 560 6.35 -3.86 3.70
CA GLY A 560 6.13 -5.10 2.94
C GLY A 560 7.02 -5.16 1.71
N GLU A 561 7.38 -6.37 1.30
CA GLU A 561 8.17 -6.63 0.09
C GLU A 561 7.29 -7.27 -0.99
N ASP A 562 7.43 -6.78 -2.23
CA ASP A 562 7.12 -7.50 -3.47
C ASP A 562 8.41 -7.74 -4.26
N SER A 563 9.13 -8.78 -3.85
CA SER A 563 10.48 -9.05 -4.35
C SER A 563 10.55 -10.26 -5.26
N GLY A 564 10.98 -10.01 -6.50
CA GLY A 564 11.64 -10.99 -7.38
C GLY A 564 13.11 -11.27 -7.02
N ARG A 565 13.52 -11.01 -5.77
CA ARG A 565 14.90 -11.20 -5.27
C ARG A 565 14.98 -12.07 -4.03
N HIS A 566 13.91 -12.18 -3.25
CA HIS A 566 13.78 -13.09 -2.12
C HIS A 566 12.84 -14.26 -2.44
N VAL A 567 13.22 -15.47 -2.02
CA VAL A 567 12.40 -16.69 -2.14
C VAL A 567 11.12 -16.61 -1.30
N ASN A 568 11.21 -15.94 -0.14
CA ASN A 568 10.07 -15.55 0.69
C ASN A 568 10.15 -14.05 0.87
N ASN A 569 9.09 -13.33 0.56
CA ASN A 569 8.98 -11.92 0.92
C ASN A 569 8.72 -11.73 2.40
N PHE A 570 9.16 -10.60 2.92
CA PHE A 570 9.10 -10.28 4.34
C PHE A 570 8.26 -9.04 4.63
N LEU A 571 7.78 -8.95 5.87
CA LEU A 571 7.32 -7.71 6.48
C LEU A 571 8.35 -7.26 7.50
N TRP A 572 8.80 -6.01 7.40
CA TRP A 572 9.78 -5.40 8.28
C TRP A 572 9.16 -4.31 9.17
N ALA A 573 9.76 -4.09 10.33
CA ALA A 573 9.48 -3.00 11.24
C ALA A 573 10.76 -2.16 11.44
N TYR A 574 10.74 -0.92 10.95
CA TYR A 574 11.81 0.05 11.11
C TYR A 574 11.43 1.11 12.13
N ASN A 575 12.07 1.08 13.31
CA ASN A 575 11.83 2.11 14.32
C ASN A 575 12.62 3.38 13.96
N VAL A 576 11.92 4.50 13.75
CA VAL A 576 12.55 5.72 13.23
C VAL A 576 13.43 6.44 14.24
N ASP A 577 13.25 6.19 15.54
CA ASP A 577 14.06 6.83 16.59
C ASP A 577 15.38 6.07 16.81
N THR A 578 15.30 4.75 16.96
CA THR A 578 16.45 3.86 17.20
C THR A 578 17.17 3.44 15.93
N LYS A 579 16.54 3.63 14.77
CA LYS A 579 17.02 3.18 13.45
C LYS A 579 17.17 1.65 13.33
N SER A 580 16.53 0.89 14.22
CA SER A 580 16.53 -0.57 14.17
C SER A 580 15.54 -1.08 13.13
N LEU A 581 16.00 -1.99 12.27
CA LEU A 581 15.19 -2.74 11.32
C LEU A 581 15.03 -4.18 11.80
N SER A 582 13.79 -4.66 11.89
CA SER A 582 13.48 -6.02 12.36
C SER A 582 12.53 -6.73 11.39
N ARG A 583 12.87 -7.95 11.00
CA ARG A 583 11.96 -8.83 10.25
C ARG A 583 10.88 -9.31 11.22
N ILE A 584 9.60 -9.09 10.89
CA ILE A 584 8.50 -9.45 11.79
C ILE A 584 7.60 -10.55 11.25
N LEU A 585 7.55 -10.75 9.94
CA LEU A 585 6.79 -11.82 9.29
C LEU A 585 7.49 -12.26 7.99
N SER A 586 7.30 -13.54 7.63
CA SER A 586 7.63 -14.11 6.33
C SER A 586 6.34 -14.55 5.64
N ALA A 587 6.09 -14.07 4.42
CA ALA A 587 5.02 -14.57 3.56
C ALA A 587 5.37 -15.99 3.05
N PRO A 588 4.39 -16.78 2.55
CA PRO A 588 4.67 -18.03 1.85
C PRO A 588 5.61 -17.81 0.66
N SER A 589 6.41 -18.80 0.27
CA SER A 589 7.35 -18.62 -0.84
C SER A 589 6.64 -18.31 -2.16
N GLY A 590 7.21 -17.41 -2.95
CA GLY A 590 6.60 -16.87 -4.18
C GLY A 590 5.37 -15.99 -3.95
N ALA A 591 5.03 -15.66 -2.70
CA ALA A 591 4.08 -14.60 -2.38
C ALA A 591 4.83 -13.30 -2.06
N GLU A 592 4.18 -12.16 -2.22
CA GLU A 592 4.58 -10.89 -1.64
C GLU A 592 3.86 -10.62 -0.29
N SER A 593 4.30 -9.57 0.42
CA SER A 593 3.70 -9.11 1.68
C SER A 593 2.95 -7.80 1.50
N THR A 594 1.63 -7.87 1.33
CA THR A 594 0.76 -6.73 1.01
C THR A 594 -0.36 -6.50 2.05
N GLY A 595 -1.35 -5.65 1.75
CA GLY A 595 -2.52 -5.34 2.58
C GLY A 595 -2.16 -4.67 3.90
N LEU A 596 -1.05 -3.93 3.89
CA LEU A 596 -0.47 -3.37 5.09
C LEU A 596 -1.30 -2.19 5.61
N HIS A 597 -1.68 -2.26 6.89
CA HIS A 597 -2.27 -1.15 7.63
C HIS A 597 -1.83 -1.18 9.09
N ALA A 598 -1.16 -0.12 9.53
CA ALA A 598 -0.77 0.06 10.92
C ALA A 598 -1.87 0.82 11.67
N VAL A 599 -2.58 0.13 12.57
CA VAL A 599 -3.68 0.68 13.35
C VAL A 599 -3.19 0.95 14.77
N ASP A 600 -2.90 2.21 15.08
CA ASP A 600 -2.41 2.60 16.40
C ASP A 600 -3.40 2.27 17.52
N GLU A 601 -4.69 2.52 17.29
CA GLU A 601 -5.74 2.24 18.27
C GLU A 601 -7.14 2.17 17.64
N ILE A 602 -7.87 1.08 17.90
CA ILE A 602 -9.30 0.95 17.67
C ILE A 602 -9.94 0.22 18.86
N ASN A 603 -10.80 0.94 19.59
CA ASN A 603 -11.39 0.47 20.86
C ASN A 603 -10.34 -0.02 21.87
N GLY A 604 -9.18 0.65 21.92
CA GLY A 604 -8.09 0.32 22.85
C GLY A 604 -7.12 -0.76 22.37
N TRP A 605 -7.28 -1.29 21.16
CA TRP A 605 -6.41 -2.34 20.59
C TRP A 605 -5.62 -1.85 19.38
N THR A 606 -4.40 -2.34 19.23
CA THR A 606 -3.46 -2.04 18.13
C THR A 606 -3.37 -3.24 17.20
N TYR A 607 -3.34 -2.99 15.88
CA TYR A 607 -3.27 -4.03 14.85
C TYR A 607 -2.24 -3.69 13.77
N ILE A 608 -1.64 -4.71 13.20
CA ILE A 608 -0.85 -4.62 11.97
C ILE A 608 -1.55 -5.55 10.97
N MET A 609 -2.33 -4.98 10.06
CA MET A 609 -2.95 -5.75 8.98
C MET A 609 -1.86 -6.22 8.02
N SER A 610 -1.98 -7.44 7.51
CA SER A 610 -1.03 -8.01 6.56
C SER A 610 -1.72 -9.15 5.83
N ASN A 611 -1.83 -9.00 4.52
CA ASN A 611 -2.25 -10.05 3.62
C ASN A 611 -0.99 -10.59 2.92
N PHE A 612 -1.16 -11.58 2.06
CA PHE A 612 -0.17 -11.92 1.05
C PHE A 612 -0.91 -12.23 -0.24
N GLN A 613 -0.27 -12.06 -1.38
CA GLN A 613 -0.85 -12.45 -2.67
C GLN A 613 -0.05 -13.51 -3.42
N HIS A 614 -0.73 -14.18 -4.37
CA HIS A 614 -0.21 -15.12 -5.37
C HIS A 614 0.81 -16.16 -4.87
N ALA A 615 0.56 -16.78 -3.71
CA ALA A 615 1.48 -17.78 -3.14
C ALA A 615 1.88 -18.89 -4.13
N GLY A 616 3.18 -19.14 -4.20
CA GLY A 616 3.77 -20.07 -5.17
C GLY A 616 3.80 -19.55 -6.61
N ASP A 617 4.00 -18.23 -6.79
CA ASP A 617 4.38 -17.68 -8.09
C ASP A 617 5.87 -17.96 -8.37
N TRP A 618 6.10 -19.13 -8.95
CA TRP A 618 7.44 -19.71 -9.06
C TRP A 618 8.25 -19.09 -10.19
N GLU A 619 8.92 -17.99 -9.88
CA GLU A 619 9.88 -17.36 -10.79
C GLU A 619 11.14 -18.21 -11.04
N THR A 620 11.57 -18.25 -12.30
CA THR A 620 12.83 -18.89 -12.71
C THR A 620 13.88 -17.82 -13.05
N PRO A 621 15.12 -17.90 -12.51
CA PRO A 621 15.69 -19.01 -11.74
C PRO A 621 15.58 -18.89 -10.21
N LEU A 622 14.96 -17.82 -9.67
CA LEU A 622 14.92 -17.52 -8.23
C LEU A 622 14.48 -18.73 -7.39
N HIS A 623 13.37 -19.37 -7.75
CA HIS A 623 12.77 -20.45 -6.97
C HIS A 623 13.25 -21.85 -7.34
N SER A 624 14.14 -22.01 -8.32
CA SER A 624 14.50 -23.32 -8.88
C SER A 624 15.09 -24.31 -7.85
N LYS A 625 15.70 -23.83 -6.77
CA LYS A 625 16.29 -24.67 -5.71
C LYS A 625 15.29 -25.17 -4.68
N VAL A 626 14.13 -24.50 -4.55
CA VAL A 626 13.16 -24.76 -3.48
C VAL A 626 11.82 -25.27 -3.98
N GLN A 627 11.44 -24.95 -5.22
CA GLN A 627 10.11 -25.20 -5.78
C GLN A 627 9.65 -26.65 -5.63
N ALA A 628 10.51 -27.62 -5.95
CA ALA A 628 10.17 -29.04 -5.87
C ALA A 628 9.76 -29.49 -4.45
N THR A 629 10.36 -28.87 -3.41
CA THR A 629 10.05 -29.16 -2.00
C THR A 629 8.82 -28.39 -1.54
N LEU A 630 8.66 -27.14 -1.98
CA LEU A 630 7.67 -26.22 -1.42
C LEU A 630 6.31 -26.25 -2.15
N ASP A 631 6.29 -26.52 -3.46
CA ASP A 631 5.05 -26.50 -4.27
C ASP A 631 3.95 -27.42 -3.72
N PRO A 632 4.22 -28.69 -3.31
CA PRO A 632 3.19 -29.52 -2.71
C PRO A 632 2.61 -28.94 -1.41
N LEU A 633 3.43 -28.27 -0.60
CA LEU A 633 3.00 -27.66 0.66
C LEU A 633 2.15 -26.41 0.43
N ILE A 634 2.60 -25.54 -0.50
CA ILE A 634 1.85 -24.35 -0.89
C ILE A 634 0.47 -24.73 -1.45
N ARG A 635 0.41 -25.71 -2.35
CA ARG A 635 -0.86 -26.19 -2.92
C ARG A 635 -1.82 -26.70 -1.85
N ALA A 636 -1.29 -27.44 -0.86
CA ALA A 636 -2.08 -27.94 0.26
C ALA A 636 -2.61 -26.81 1.15
N ASN A 637 -1.82 -25.76 1.37
CA ASN A 637 -2.19 -24.64 2.25
C ASN A 637 -3.15 -23.64 1.58
N TYR A 638 -3.06 -23.46 0.26
CA TYR A 638 -3.63 -22.29 -0.43
C TYR A 638 -4.44 -22.64 -1.68
N LYS A 639 -5.34 -23.62 -1.54
CA LYS A 639 -6.31 -24.02 -2.59
C LYS A 639 -5.64 -24.24 -3.94
N ASP A 640 -4.56 -25.01 -3.99
CA ASP A 640 -3.80 -25.29 -5.22
C ASP A 640 -3.20 -24.03 -5.89
N ARG A 641 -2.80 -23.03 -5.09
CA ARG A 641 -2.30 -21.70 -5.53
C ARG A 641 -3.37 -20.80 -6.16
N TYR A 642 -4.64 -21.01 -5.81
CA TYR A 642 -5.73 -20.10 -6.18
C TYR A 642 -6.23 -19.27 -5.00
N GLY A 643 -5.81 -19.58 -3.77
CA GLY A 643 -6.24 -18.87 -2.57
C GLY A 643 -5.12 -18.05 -1.96
N ALA A 644 -5.49 -16.97 -1.29
CA ALA A 644 -4.61 -16.15 -0.48
C ALA A 644 -5.31 -15.74 0.82
N ALA A 645 -4.54 -15.50 1.89
CA ALA A 645 -5.12 -15.18 3.18
C ALA A 645 -5.24 -13.67 3.39
N VAL A 646 -6.40 -13.23 3.88
CA VAL A 646 -6.61 -11.87 4.39
C VAL A 646 -6.56 -11.93 5.91
N GLY A 647 -5.72 -11.10 6.54
CA GLY A 647 -5.48 -11.24 7.97
C GLY A 647 -4.66 -10.12 8.61
N TYR A 648 -4.17 -10.41 9.81
CA TYR A 648 -3.45 -9.45 10.63
C TYR A 648 -2.49 -10.14 11.60
N LEU A 649 -1.51 -9.40 12.10
CA LEU A 649 -0.67 -9.82 13.22
C LEU A 649 -1.37 -9.51 14.54
N THR A 650 -1.41 -10.50 15.43
CA THR A 650 -1.91 -10.42 16.80
C THR A 650 -0.84 -10.90 17.77
N ALA A 651 -0.97 -10.63 19.08
CA ALA A 651 -0.19 -11.38 20.05
C ALA A 651 -0.81 -12.77 20.26
N ASP A 652 0.00 -13.76 20.65
CA ASP A 652 -0.44 -15.11 20.97
C ASP A 652 -1.50 -15.05 22.09
N ALA A 653 -2.70 -15.58 21.82
CA ALA A 653 -3.96 -15.51 22.58
C ALA A 653 -4.72 -14.17 22.72
N THR A 654 -4.10 -12.99 22.53
CA THR A 654 -4.79 -11.66 22.63
C THR A 654 -4.19 -10.64 21.66
N SER A 655 -4.93 -9.64 21.20
CA SER A 655 -4.38 -8.52 20.43
C SER A 655 -3.60 -7.55 21.32
N VAL A 656 -2.90 -6.60 20.69
CA VAL A 656 -1.97 -5.72 21.39
C VAL A 656 -2.73 -4.60 22.10
N LYS A 657 -2.44 -4.39 23.39
CA LYS A 657 -2.90 -3.23 24.15
C LYS A 657 -1.72 -2.39 24.61
N LEU A 658 -1.76 -1.09 24.27
CA LEU A 658 -0.70 -0.13 24.63
C LEU A 658 -1.02 0.67 25.90
N SER A 659 -2.26 0.63 26.38
CA SER A 659 -2.75 1.41 27.53
C SER A 659 -3.21 0.56 28.70
#